data_AF-H3C756-F1
#
_entry.id   AF-H3C756-F1
#
_cell.length_a   1.000
_cell.length_b   1.000
_cell.length_c   1.000
_cell.angle_alpha   90.00
_cell.angle_beta   90.00
_cell.angle_gamma   90.00
#
_symmetry.space_group_name_H-M   'P 1'
#
loop_
_entity.id
_entity.type
_entity.pdbx_description
1 polymer ?
#
loop_
_entity_poly.entity_id
_entity_poly.type
_entity_poly.pdbx_seq_one_letter_code
_entity_poly.pdbx_strand_id
1 'polypeptide(L)'
;LTCLICISSVRRSQAVWSCSSCFSLFHLPCIQKWARDSAFLASSVTDEDFGQRRHPWPCPKCRAEYPPEDTPTRYECYCGKLQDPPPDPWLVPHSCGAVCQKELKPTCGHTCLLLCHPGPPCPPCPKMVCVSCMCGKATPLPRRCSNKAWSCQQLCGKLLPCKQHTCNQPCHTAECSPCPRVSLQRCVCQRELAERPCASPHWTCEQVCGSPLSCGNHTCEVVCHDGVCPPCPRSVSRGCPCGKTKSSLPCTEEVSPCGDTCERPLSCGKHTCSMRCHRGSCETCRQEVEKWCRCGRYRRLMPCHKEYLCESKCPQTRTCQRHQCRRKCCPGNCPPCDQSCGRTLGCRNHKCPSSCHPGSCYPCPESVWLCACGGAVLAVPCGRERSTKPPRCKETCRRPSSCHHPLREEHRCHPGPCPPCRQPCLPLPGCSHTCPQSCHDEVLVRSQQVQLAGPWEQPSAPAFVKKALPCPPCQVPIPTSCFGEHEVSPVSCHGHGRFSCGRPCGRPLTCGNHTCRRECHLVEGGDQCDTCEEGCSKPRPPGCPHPCLGPCHPGNCPPCSQTLRQRCHCRITVLFLECTKLTSADEQTKVAMGSCNNQCPKQLSCGHRCKLVCHPGVCEEKCQQKVKVRCPCKRIKKEFPCCQAHQCVPCDDGCREQQKKLLQEKEAELRASQEEEQRKLQEELEAFEKRQQRGGRRSKRRGRREELDDHARAAATWRRWATFLIL
;
A
#
# COMPACT_ATOMS: atom_id res chain seq x y z
N LEU A 1 -7.77 8.25 16.70
CA LEU A 1 -8.18 9.64 17.03
C LEU A 1 -6.91 10.46 17.25
N THR A 2 -6.84 11.69 16.74
CA THR A 2 -5.67 12.56 16.84
C THR A 2 -6.01 13.85 17.58
N CYS A 3 -5.13 14.28 18.49
CA CYS A 3 -5.28 15.56 19.17
C CYS A 3 -4.90 16.70 18.22
N LEU A 4 -5.78 17.67 17.96
CA LEU A 4 -5.50 18.74 16.98
C LEU A 4 -4.51 19.81 17.49
N ILE A 5 -4.16 19.80 18.78
CA ILE A 5 -3.20 20.74 19.36
C ILE A 5 -1.76 20.22 19.17
N CYS A 6 -1.50 18.95 19.49
CA CYS A 6 -0.16 18.35 19.39
C CYS A 6 0.01 17.41 18.20
N ILE A 7 -1.05 17.17 17.43
CA ILE A 7 -1.11 16.32 16.22
C ILE A 7 -0.84 14.82 16.50
N SER A 8 -0.51 14.44 17.74
CA SER A 8 -0.25 13.06 18.14
C SER A 8 -1.54 12.23 18.27
N SER A 9 -1.41 10.90 18.11
CA SER A 9 -2.51 9.95 18.33
C SER A 9 -2.86 9.81 19.80
N VAL A 10 -4.17 9.88 20.10
CA VAL A 10 -4.73 9.71 21.44
C VAL A 10 -4.81 8.23 21.78
N ARG A 11 -4.13 7.80 22.84
CA ARG A 11 -4.09 6.40 23.34
C ARG A 11 -5.13 6.17 24.44
N ARG A 12 -5.55 4.91 24.63
CA ARG A 12 -6.57 4.50 25.63
C ARG A 12 -6.18 4.86 27.08
N SER A 13 -4.89 4.87 27.39
CA SER A 13 -4.34 5.15 28.72
C SER A 13 -4.11 6.64 29.01
N GLN A 14 -4.34 7.52 28.02
CA GLN A 14 -4.07 8.95 28.17
C GLN A 14 -5.32 9.70 28.66
N ALA A 15 -5.11 10.68 29.53
CA ALA A 15 -6.15 11.61 29.96
C ALA A 15 -6.59 12.52 28.81
N VAL A 16 -7.90 12.59 28.55
CA VAL A 16 -8.48 13.32 27.42
C VAL A 16 -9.62 14.23 27.84
N TRP A 17 -9.88 15.23 27.03
CA TRP A 17 -11.05 16.08 27.11
C TRP A 17 -11.78 16.09 25.77
N SER A 18 -13.13 16.11 25.82
CA SER A 18 -13.99 16.19 24.64
C SER A 18 -14.80 17.48 24.63
N CYS A 19 -14.76 18.23 23.53
CA CYS A 19 -15.56 19.44 23.37
C CYS A 19 -17.08 19.15 23.40
N SER A 20 -17.86 19.96 24.14
CA SER A 20 -19.32 19.80 24.25
C SER A 20 -20.11 20.19 23.00
N SER A 21 -19.48 20.89 22.05
CA SER A 21 -20.13 21.36 20.82
C SER A 21 -19.73 20.55 19.58
N CYS A 22 -18.44 20.18 19.46
CA CYS A 22 -17.92 19.45 18.30
C CYS A 22 -17.34 18.07 18.61
N PHE A 23 -17.38 17.66 19.88
CA PHE A 23 -17.11 16.29 20.34
C PHE A 23 -15.74 15.73 19.96
N SER A 24 -14.81 16.64 19.68
CA SER A 24 -13.45 16.28 19.30
C SER A 24 -12.60 16.10 20.53
N LEU A 25 -11.71 15.11 20.46
CA LEU A 25 -10.89 14.66 21.57
C LEU A 25 -9.52 15.33 21.53
N PHE A 26 -9.10 15.81 22.68
CA PHE A 26 -7.82 16.46 22.90
C PHE A 26 -7.17 15.84 24.14
N HIS A 27 -5.84 15.81 24.20
CA HIS A 27 -5.18 15.46 25.46
C HIS A 27 -5.51 16.53 26.51
N LEU A 28 -5.78 16.10 27.75
CA LEU A 28 -6.11 17.00 28.85
C LEU A 28 -5.03 18.09 29.07
N PRO A 29 -3.72 17.77 29.06
CA PRO A 29 -2.67 18.80 29.20
C PRO A 29 -2.63 19.78 28.02
N CYS A 30 -2.91 19.31 26.81
CA CYS A 30 -2.89 20.15 25.62
C CYS A 30 -4.00 21.21 25.67
N ILE A 31 -5.22 20.81 26.04
CA ILE A 31 -6.35 21.75 26.12
C ILE A 31 -6.22 22.71 27.30
N GLN A 32 -5.65 22.27 28.42
CA GLN A 32 -5.35 23.15 29.56
C GLN A 32 -4.36 24.25 29.18
N LYS A 33 -3.30 23.90 28.43
CA LYS A 33 -2.35 24.88 27.91
C LYS A 33 -3.05 25.85 26.94
N TRP A 34 -3.87 25.33 26.03
CA TRP A 34 -4.63 26.15 25.09
C TRP A 34 -5.59 27.14 25.77
N ALA A 35 -6.33 26.69 26.78
CA ALA A 35 -7.25 27.55 27.53
C ALA A 35 -6.51 28.70 28.24
N ARG A 36 -5.36 28.42 28.86
CA ARG A 36 -4.51 29.46 29.50
C ARG A 36 -3.92 30.43 28.49
N ASP A 37 -3.33 29.92 27.41
CA ASP A 37 -2.69 30.75 26.38
C ASP A 37 -3.71 31.65 25.67
N SER A 38 -4.92 31.13 25.40
CA SER A 38 -5.99 31.91 24.77
C SER A 38 -6.61 32.95 25.69
N ALA A 39 -6.79 32.64 26.98
CA ALA A 39 -7.22 33.63 27.97
C ALA A 39 -6.18 34.76 28.12
N PHE A 40 -4.89 34.42 28.15
CA PHE A 40 -3.79 35.39 28.22
C PHE A 40 -3.74 36.29 26.97
N LEU A 41 -3.82 35.69 25.78
CA LEU A 41 -3.82 36.44 24.52
C LEU A 41 -5.02 37.39 24.41
N ALA A 42 -6.21 36.96 24.87
CA ALA A 42 -7.41 37.78 24.89
C ALA A 42 -7.28 38.98 25.85
N SER A 43 -6.69 38.77 27.03
CA SER A 43 -6.45 39.86 28.00
C SER A 43 -5.43 40.89 27.53
N SER A 44 -4.46 40.51 26.68
CA SER A 44 -3.44 41.43 26.15
C SER A 44 -3.93 42.36 25.02
N VAL A 45 -5.12 42.12 24.47
CA VAL A 45 -5.64 42.88 23.32
C VAL A 45 -6.58 44.02 23.75
N THR A 46 -7.12 43.98 24.97
CA THR A 46 -7.98 45.05 25.51
C THR A 46 -7.25 45.78 26.63
N ASP A 47 -6.65 46.92 26.31
CA ASP A 47 -5.89 47.82 27.21
C ASP A 47 -6.76 48.53 28.27
N GLU A 48 -8.08 48.31 28.27
CA GLU A 48 -9.06 49.17 28.96
C GLU A 48 -9.87 48.44 30.05
N ASP A 49 -9.41 47.32 30.62
CA ASP A 49 -10.06 46.73 31.80
C ASP A 49 -9.11 45.82 32.59
N PHE A 50 -8.15 46.44 33.29
CA PHE A 50 -7.38 45.77 34.33
C PHE A 50 -8.32 45.35 35.47
N GLY A 51 -8.77 44.09 35.44
CA GLY A 51 -9.08 43.35 36.67
C GLY A 51 -10.40 42.60 36.76
N GLN A 52 -11.36 42.70 35.83
CA GLN A 52 -12.71 42.12 36.08
C GLN A 52 -13.40 41.36 34.94
N ARG A 53 -12.78 41.12 33.77
CA ARG A 53 -13.41 40.29 32.72
C ARG A 53 -12.65 38.99 32.46
N ARG A 54 -13.22 37.90 32.96
CA ARG A 54 -12.81 36.52 32.67
C ARG A 54 -13.08 36.21 31.18
N HIS A 55 -12.07 36.34 30.33
CA HIS A 55 -12.25 36.12 28.89
C HIS A 55 -12.51 34.65 28.55
N PRO A 56 -13.56 34.33 27.77
CA PRO A 56 -13.83 32.97 27.35
C PRO A 56 -12.75 32.45 26.40
N TRP A 57 -12.44 31.15 26.48
CA TRP A 57 -11.49 30.49 25.60
C TRP A 57 -12.23 29.72 24.49
N PRO A 58 -11.77 29.80 23.23
CA PRO A 58 -12.42 29.13 22.12
C PRO A 58 -11.91 27.69 21.96
N CYS A 59 -12.80 26.74 21.64
CA CYS A 59 -12.40 25.38 21.26
C CYS A 59 -11.48 25.40 20.01
N PRO A 60 -10.34 24.69 20.01
CA PRO A 60 -9.40 24.68 18.88
C PRO A 60 -10.00 24.25 17.53
N LYS A 61 -11.08 23.43 17.55
CA LYS A 61 -11.71 22.92 16.32
C LYS A 61 -12.91 23.74 15.88
N CYS A 62 -13.89 23.95 16.76
CA CYS A 62 -15.16 24.57 16.39
C CYS A 62 -15.31 26.02 16.86
N ARG A 63 -14.34 26.54 17.62
CA ARG A 63 -14.35 27.90 18.20
C ARG A 63 -15.58 28.21 19.06
N ALA A 64 -16.26 27.17 19.56
CA ALA A 64 -17.27 27.36 20.61
C ALA A 64 -16.58 27.96 21.83
N GLU A 65 -17.20 28.99 22.41
CA GLU A 65 -16.66 29.76 23.52
C GLU A 65 -17.00 29.06 24.84
N TYR A 66 -15.99 28.90 25.68
CA TYR A 66 -16.11 28.33 27.02
C TYR A 66 -15.62 29.35 28.04
N PRO A 67 -16.32 29.53 29.18
CA PRO A 67 -15.84 30.39 30.25
C PRO A 67 -14.55 29.83 30.89
N PRO A 68 -13.72 30.64 31.56
CA PRO A 68 -12.49 30.17 32.20
C PRO A 68 -12.69 29.10 33.27
N GLU A 69 -13.80 29.16 34.02
CA GLU A 69 -14.20 28.11 34.96
C GLU A 69 -14.42 26.73 34.31
N ASP A 70 -14.77 26.67 33.03
CA ASP A 70 -14.97 25.42 32.28
C ASP A 70 -13.64 24.84 31.73
N THR A 71 -12.49 25.38 32.17
CA THR A 71 -11.19 24.80 31.82
C THR A 71 -11.09 23.40 32.43
N PRO A 72 -10.91 22.35 31.62
CA PRO A 72 -10.98 20.98 32.12
C PRO A 72 -9.78 20.66 33.01
N THR A 73 -10.06 20.42 34.30
CA THR A 73 -9.05 20.05 35.31
C THR A 73 -9.01 18.55 35.56
N ARG A 74 -10.10 17.83 35.28
CA ARG A 74 -10.27 16.41 35.55
C ARG A 74 -10.45 15.63 34.26
N TYR A 75 -9.97 14.38 34.27
CA TYR A 75 -10.23 13.43 33.21
C TYR A 75 -11.49 12.63 33.56
N GLU A 76 -12.54 12.76 32.76
CA GLU A 76 -13.83 12.12 33.02
C GLU A 76 -14.28 11.27 31.84
N CYS A 77 -15.14 10.27 32.10
CA CYS A 77 -15.84 9.53 31.05
C CYS A 77 -16.66 10.47 30.15
N TYR A 78 -17.04 10.02 28.95
CA TYR A 78 -17.99 10.76 28.10
C TYR A 78 -19.32 11.09 28.77
N CYS A 79 -19.69 10.32 29.79
CA CYS A 79 -20.87 10.52 30.60
C CYS A 79 -20.73 11.57 31.72
N GLY A 80 -19.51 11.94 32.13
CA GLY A 80 -19.23 12.76 33.31
C GLY A 80 -19.42 12.04 34.66
N LYS A 81 -19.80 10.75 34.69
CA LYS A 81 -20.10 10.00 35.92
C LYS A 81 -18.89 9.43 36.64
N LEU A 82 -17.84 9.07 35.91
CA LEU A 82 -16.64 8.44 36.44
C LEU A 82 -15.42 9.28 36.07
N GLN A 83 -14.66 9.68 37.08
CA GLN A 83 -13.35 10.28 36.93
C GLN A 83 -12.30 9.18 36.71
N ASP A 84 -11.33 9.43 35.84
CA ASP A 84 -10.23 8.52 35.49
C ASP A 84 -10.71 7.08 35.14
N PRO A 85 -11.51 6.91 34.06
CA PRO A 85 -12.08 5.61 33.71
C PRO A 85 -10.98 4.57 33.41
N PRO A 86 -11.13 3.32 33.92
CA PRO A 86 -10.12 2.28 33.77
C PRO A 86 -9.93 1.88 32.30
N PRO A 87 -8.68 1.63 31.85
CA PRO A 87 -8.39 1.25 30.47
C PRO A 87 -8.70 -0.23 30.25
N ASP A 88 -9.97 -0.56 29.99
CA ASP A 88 -10.38 -1.93 29.63
C ASP A 88 -10.30 -2.15 28.10
N PRO A 89 -9.73 -3.28 27.61
CA PRO A 89 -9.72 -3.63 26.19
C PRO A 89 -11.11 -3.74 25.55
N TRP A 90 -12.11 -4.20 26.30
CA TRP A 90 -13.46 -4.53 25.84
C TRP A 90 -14.44 -3.38 25.93
N LEU A 91 -14.13 -2.36 26.73
CA LEU A 91 -14.91 -1.13 26.83
C LEU A 91 -14.47 -0.11 25.77
N VAL A 92 -15.39 0.79 25.43
CA VAL A 92 -15.04 1.94 24.58
C VAL A 92 -13.93 2.73 25.29
N PRO A 93 -12.85 3.11 24.60
CA PRO A 93 -11.79 3.94 25.17
C PRO A 93 -12.35 5.19 25.86
N HIS A 94 -11.89 5.50 27.07
CA HIS A 94 -12.32 6.66 27.85
C HIS A 94 -13.83 6.64 28.24
N SER A 95 -14.47 5.47 28.19
CA SER A 95 -15.82 5.26 28.71
C SER A 95 -15.78 4.57 30.07
N CYS A 96 -16.83 4.74 30.89
CA CYS A 96 -16.93 4.08 32.19
C CYS A 96 -17.62 2.71 32.14
N GLY A 97 -18.08 2.25 30.97
CA GLY A 97 -18.86 1.02 30.83
C GLY A 97 -20.29 1.04 31.43
N ALA A 98 -20.68 2.08 32.17
CA ALA A 98 -22.05 2.21 32.70
C ALA A 98 -23.03 2.82 31.69
N VAL A 99 -24.33 2.67 31.95
CA VAL A 99 -25.40 3.30 31.15
C VAL A 99 -25.31 4.84 31.23
N CYS A 100 -25.37 5.50 30.08
CA CYS A 100 -25.15 6.94 29.91
C CYS A 100 -26.13 7.79 30.75
N GLN A 101 -27.43 7.46 30.73
CA GLN A 101 -28.53 8.17 31.40
C GLN A 101 -28.61 9.69 31.13
N LYS A 102 -27.83 10.25 30.20
CA LYS A 102 -27.98 11.65 29.77
C LYS A 102 -29.34 11.88 29.15
N GLU A 103 -29.92 13.06 29.38
CA GLU A 103 -31.17 13.47 28.75
C GLU A 103 -31.02 13.54 27.23
N LEU A 104 -31.95 12.91 26.52
CA LEU A 104 -31.96 12.92 25.07
C LEU A 104 -32.42 14.29 24.57
N LYS A 105 -31.74 14.84 23.54
CA LYS A 105 -32.14 16.04 22.83
C LYS A 105 -32.78 15.64 21.49
N PRO A 106 -34.02 16.04 21.15
CA PRO A 106 -34.93 16.94 21.87
C PRO A 106 -35.48 16.36 23.18
N THR A 107 -35.70 17.24 24.18
CA THR A 107 -36.15 16.88 25.53
C THR A 107 -37.47 16.13 25.48
N CYS A 108 -37.40 14.81 25.62
CA CYS A 108 -38.56 13.93 25.47
C CYS A 108 -38.99 13.25 26.77
N GLY A 109 -38.37 13.61 27.90
CA GLY A 109 -38.58 12.98 29.22
C GLY A 109 -37.90 11.62 29.37
N HIS A 110 -37.08 11.21 28.40
CA HIS A 110 -36.39 9.93 28.41
C HIS A 110 -34.87 10.10 28.44
N THR A 111 -34.20 9.20 29.16
CA THR A 111 -32.75 9.17 29.33
C THR A 111 -32.09 8.17 28.37
N CYS A 112 -30.82 8.37 28.06
CA CYS A 112 -30.04 7.49 27.20
C CYS A 112 -29.78 6.13 27.86
N LEU A 113 -30.23 5.04 27.23
CA LEU A 113 -30.06 3.66 27.70
C LEU A 113 -28.78 2.99 27.17
N LEU A 114 -28.01 3.67 26.31
CA LEU A 114 -26.75 3.12 25.81
C LEU A 114 -25.66 3.17 26.88
N LEU A 115 -24.71 2.25 26.79
CA LEU A 115 -23.45 2.34 27.54
C LEU A 115 -22.73 3.66 27.17
N CYS A 116 -21.89 4.16 28.08
CA CYS A 116 -21.12 5.37 27.89
C CYS A 116 -20.39 5.34 26.53
N HIS A 117 -20.81 6.21 25.61
CA HIS A 117 -20.40 6.16 24.20
C HIS A 117 -19.65 7.44 23.81
N PRO A 118 -18.75 7.37 22.81
CA PRO A 118 -18.04 8.54 22.32
C PRO A 118 -18.98 9.38 21.46
N GLY A 119 -18.96 10.69 21.65
CA GLY A 119 -19.75 11.63 20.87
C GLY A 119 -21.20 11.81 21.37
N PRO A 120 -21.54 13.02 21.80
CA PRO A 120 -22.89 13.55 21.69
C PRO A 120 -23.20 13.96 20.24
N PRO A 121 -24.48 14.07 19.83
CA PRO A 121 -25.68 13.83 20.62
C PRO A 121 -25.93 12.33 20.86
N CYS A 122 -26.54 12.01 22.00
CA CYS A 122 -27.12 10.69 22.21
C CYS A 122 -28.13 10.40 21.08
N PRO A 123 -28.22 9.15 20.60
CA PRO A 123 -29.15 8.85 19.52
C PRO A 123 -30.60 9.17 19.91
N PRO A 124 -31.46 9.45 18.92
CA PRO A 124 -32.87 9.75 19.16
C PRO A 124 -33.55 8.66 19.98
N CYS A 125 -34.53 9.07 20.80
CA CYS A 125 -35.18 8.16 21.73
C CYS A 125 -35.80 6.93 21.02
N PRO A 126 -35.38 5.70 21.40
CA PRO A 126 -35.91 4.48 20.78
C PRO A 126 -37.28 4.07 21.33
N LYS A 127 -37.74 4.68 22.43
CA LYS A 127 -39.04 4.32 23.03
C LYS A 127 -40.19 4.61 22.08
N MET A 128 -41.16 3.71 22.06
CA MET A 128 -42.43 3.93 21.37
C MET A 128 -43.41 4.65 22.29
N VAL A 129 -44.09 5.65 21.75
CA VAL A 129 -45.15 6.41 22.41
C VAL A 129 -46.39 6.37 21.51
N CYS A 130 -47.57 6.26 22.10
CA CYS A 130 -48.82 6.39 21.36
C CYS A 130 -49.08 7.88 21.11
N VAL A 131 -49.09 8.26 19.84
CA VAL A 131 -49.30 9.65 19.42
C VAL A 131 -50.48 9.72 18.47
N SER A 132 -51.41 10.64 18.76
CA SER A 132 -52.49 10.99 17.84
C SER A 132 -51.94 11.77 16.64
N CYS A 133 -52.64 11.71 15.51
CA CYS A 133 -52.35 12.58 14.36
C CYS A 133 -52.30 14.05 14.80
N MET A 134 -51.48 14.87 14.14
CA MET A 134 -51.47 16.34 14.31
C MET A 134 -52.85 16.97 14.11
N CYS A 135 -53.73 16.30 13.36
CA CYS A 135 -55.13 16.66 13.13
C CYS A 135 -56.11 16.21 14.22
N GLY A 136 -55.72 15.32 15.14
CA GLY A 136 -56.59 14.69 16.14
C GLY A 136 -57.61 13.67 15.61
N LYS A 137 -57.86 13.61 14.29
CA LYS A 137 -58.92 12.77 13.69
C LYS A 137 -58.55 11.29 13.52
N ALA A 138 -57.27 10.97 13.36
CA ALA A 138 -56.85 9.58 13.15
C ALA A 138 -56.51 8.89 14.49
N THR A 139 -56.79 7.58 14.55
CA THR A 139 -56.52 6.74 15.72
C THR A 139 -55.05 6.84 16.16
N PRO A 140 -54.76 6.91 17.48
CA PRO A 140 -53.40 6.94 17.98
C PRO A 140 -52.61 5.73 17.50
N LEU A 141 -51.42 5.96 16.93
CA LEU A 141 -50.52 4.91 16.48
C LEU A 141 -49.25 4.89 17.34
N PRO A 142 -48.66 3.71 17.61
CA PRO A 142 -47.38 3.61 18.26
C PRO A 142 -46.29 4.13 17.32
N ARG A 143 -45.63 5.24 17.68
CA ARG A 143 -44.50 5.79 16.94
C ARG A 143 -43.31 6.03 17.86
N ARG A 144 -42.12 6.09 17.28
CA ARG A 144 -40.89 6.42 18.03
C ARG A 144 -41.01 7.82 18.62
N CYS A 145 -40.56 7.96 19.86
CA CYS A 145 -40.59 9.20 20.62
C CYS A 145 -39.77 10.34 19.98
N SER A 146 -38.81 10.03 19.09
CA SER A 146 -38.13 11.05 18.28
C SER A 146 -39.02 11.64 17.19
N ASN A 147 -40.00 10.87 16.70
CA ASN A 147 -40.87 11.20 15.59
C ASN A 147 -42.33 11.21 16.07
N LYS A 148 -42.62 11.96 17.15
CA LYS A 148 -43.98 12.11 17.72
C LYS A 148 -44.94 12.78 16.74
N ALA A 149 -44.45 13.76 15.97
CA ALA A 149 -45.26 14.49 15.01
C ALA A 149 -45.54 13.62 13.77
N TRP A 150 -46.80 13.36 13.49
CA TRP A 150 -47.22 12.68 12.27
C TRP A 150 -48.57 13.20 11.75
N SER A 151 -48.67 13.26 10.42
CA SER A 151 -49.90 13.59 9.71
C SER A 151 -50.50 12.32 9.10
N CYS A 152 -51.82 12.20 9.14
CA CYS A 152 -52.54 11.05 8.57
C CYS A 152 -52.74 11.12 7.06
N GLN A 153 -52.24 12.19 6.41
CA GLN A 153 -52.39 12.49 4.98
C GLN A 153 -53.85 12.59 4.46
N GLN A 154 -54.84 12.43 5.34
CA GLN A 154 -56.24 12.72 5.03
C GLN A 154 -56.43 14.22 4.78
N LEU A 155 -57.41 14.56 3.95
CA LEU A 155 -57.78 15.94 3.67
C LEU A 155 -58.24 16.61 4.98
N CYS A 156 -57.74 17.83 5.24
CA CYS A 156 -58.00 18.56 6.48
C CYS A 156 -59.51 18.75 6.73
N GLY A 157 -60.25 19.18 5.69
CA GLY A 157 -61.70 19.34 5.71
C GLY A 157 -62.22 20.43 6.65
N LYS A 158 -61.33 21.22 7.29
CA LYS A 158 -61.71 22.39 8.10
C LYS A 158 -62.27 23.49 7.19
N LEU A 159 -63.31 24.19 7.65
CA LEU A 159 -63.84 25.38 7.00
C LEU A 159 -62.75 26.46 6.97
N LEU A 160 -62.43 26.97 5.78
CA LEU A 160 -61.50 28.08 5.59
C LEU A 160 -62.10 29.38 6.17
N PRO A 161 -61.28 30.43 6.39
CA PRO A 161 -61.75 31.71 6.93
C PRO A 161 -62.91 32.35 6.17
N CYS A 162 -63.11 31.97 4.90
CA CYS A 162 -64.22 32.41 4.07
C CYS A 162 -65.57 31.76 4.38
N LYS A 163 -65.66 30.77 5.28
CA LYS A 163 -66.87 30.04 5.70
C LYS A 163 -67.67 29.32 4.59
N GLN A 164 -67.26 29.45 3.32
CA GLN A 164 -67.92 28.83 2.16
C GLN A 164 -67.12 27.65 1.57
N HIS A 165 -65.83 27.54 1.85
CA HIS A 165 -64.94 26.53 1.26
C HIS A 165 -64.21 25.72 2.32
N THR A 166 -64.02 24.42 2.08
CA THR A 166 -63.27 23.51 2.94
C THR A 166 -61.81 23.37 2.50
N CYS A 167 -60.91 23.14 3.45
CA CYS A 167 -59.49 22.94 3.18
C CYS A 167 -59.22 21.59 2.51
N ASN A 168 -58.71 21.63 1.28
CA ASN A 168 -58.31 20.46 0.48
C ASN A 168 -56.81 20.12 0.63
N GLN A 169 -56.09 20.77 1.55
CA GLN A 169 -54.69 20.42 1.82
C GLN A 169 -54.62 19.12 2.65
N PRO A 170 -53.59 18.28 2.41
CA PRO A 170 -53.31 17.15 3.29
C PRO A 170 -53.07 17.66 4.72
N CYS A 171 -53.42 16.85 5.72
CA CYS A 171 -53.29 17.16 7.14
C CYS A 171 -52.02 17.97 7.48
N HIS A 172 -52.22 19.22 7.91
CA HIS A 172 -51.17 20.19 8.24
C HIS A 172 -51.37 20.77 9.65
N THR A 173 -50.29 21.29 10.25
CA THR A 173 -50.30 21.90 11.61
C THR A 173 -50.57 23.39 11.64
N ALA A 174 -50.27 24.11 10.56
CA ALA A 174 -50.48 25.55 10.49
C ALA A 174 -51.98 25.87 10.41
N GLU A 175 -52.38 27.09 10.80
CA GLU A 175 -53.68 27.65 10.44
C GLU A 175 -53.92 27.48 8.93
N CYS A 176 -55.14 27.14 8.52
CA CYS A 176 -55.40 26.87 7.10
C CYS A 176 -55.07 28.10 6.25
N SER A 177 -54.33 27.89 5.16
CA SER A 177 -54.00 28.96 4.22
C SER A 177 -55.28 29.63 3.68
N PRO A 178 -55.25 30.95 3.41
CA PRO A 178 -56.40 31.66 2.89
C PRO A 178 -56.93 31.02 1.59
N CYS A 179 -58.24 31.12 1.36
CA CYS A 179 -58.88 30.50 0.20
C CYS A 179 -58.29 31.06 -1.11
N PRO A 180 -57.79 30.21 -2.02
CA PRO A 180 -57.21 30.65 -3.30
C PRO A 180 -58.27 31.03 -4.35
N ARG A 181 -59.56 30.82 -4.06
CA ARG A 181 -60.64 31.14 -4.99
C ARG A 181 -60.97 32.62 -4.92
N VAL A 182 -61.24 33.21 -6.08
CA VAL A 182 -61.83 34.54 -6.19
C VAL A 182 -63.36 34.42 -6.22
N SER A 183 -64.04 35.40 -5.64
CA SER A 183 -65.49 35.54 -5.66
C SER A 183 -65.84 36.99 -5.99
N LEU A 184 -66.93 37.22 -6.73
CA LEU A 184 -67.47 38.56 -6.93
C LEU A 184 -68.02 39.08 -5.61
N GLN A 185 -67.39 40.12 -5.07
CA GLN A 185 -67.77 40.72 -3.79
C GLN A 185 -68.18 42.18 -4.01
N ARG A 186 -69.29 42.58 -3.39
CA ARG A 186 -69.73 43.98 -3.37
C ARG A 186 -68.94 44.78 -2.33
N CYS A 187 -68.60 46.01 -2.67
CA CYS A 187 -68.04 47.00 -1.75
C CYS A 187 -68.95 47.13 -0.52
N VAL A 188 -68.40 47.48 0.65
CA VAL A 188 -69.19 47.86 1.83
C VAL A 188 -70.23 48.96 1.50
N CYS A 189 -69.85 49.89 0.62
CA CYS A 189 -70.72 50.93 0.07
C CYS A 189 -71.80 50.45 -0.92
N GLN A 190 -71.78 49.17 -1.32
CA GLN A 190 -72.61 48.53 -2.36
C GLN A 190 -72.53 49.11 -3.80
N ARG A 191 -71.69 50.12 -4.05
CA ARG A 191 -71.62 50.79 -5.36
C ARG A 191 -70.74 50.08 -6.39
N GLU A 192 -69.82 49.23 -5.95
CA GLU A 192 -68.85 48.56 -6.82
C GLU A 192 -68.81 47.05 -6.58
N LEU A 193 -68.70 46.28 -7.66
CA LEU A 193 -68.58 44.82 -7.65
C LEU A 193 -67.22 44.45 -8.25
N ALA A 194 -66.36 43.83 -7.45
CA ALA A 194 -65.01 43.46 -7.87
C ALA A 194 -64.73 41.98 -7.59
N GLU A 195 -63.98 41.33 -8.47
CA GLU A 195 -63.44 39.98 -8.24
C GLU A 195 -62.31 40.07 -7.22
N ARG A 196 -62.52 39.48 -6.04
CA ARG A 196 -61.54 39.51 -4.95
C ARG A 196 -61.36 38.13 -4.34
N PRO A 197 -60.20 37.86 -3.72
CA PRO A 197 -59.99 36.63 -2.99
C PRO A 197 -61.07 36.42 -1.93
N CYS A 198 -61.64 35.22 -1.91
CA CYS A 198 -62.71 34.83 -0.99
C CYS A 198 -62.29 34.96 0.50
N ALA A 199 -60.98 35.03 0.78
CA ALA A 199 -60.43 35.21 2.11
C ALA A 199 -60.69 36.60 2.75
N SER A 200 -61.00 37.63 1.95
CA SER A 200 -61.21 39.01 2.45
C SER A 200 -62.60 39.55 2.08
N PRO A 201 -63.69 39.10 2.74
CA PRO A 201 -65.07 39.48 2.39
C PRO A 201 -65.41 40.95 2.63
N HIS A 202 -64.68 41.65 3.51
CA HIS A 202 -64.86 43.08 3.77
C HIS A 202 -63.87 43.89 2.93
N TRP A 203 -64.38 44.73 2.04
CA TRP A 203 -63.53 45.63 1.24
C TRP A 203 -64.26 46.95 0.94
N THR A 204 -63.49 48.04 1.02
CA THR A 204 -63.91 49.40 0.72
C THR A 204 -63.32 49.81 -0.63
N CYS A 205 -64.09 50.48 -1.48
CA CYS A 205 -63.57 51.03 -2.74
C CYS A 205 -62.81 52.35 -2.49
N GLU A 206 -62.05 52.81 -3.49
CA GLU A 206 -61.32 54.10 -3.43
C GLU A 206 -62.22 55.31 -3.72
N GLN A 207 -63.53 55.11 -3.86
CA GLN A 207 -64.48 56.19 -4.13
C GLN A 207 -64.76 56.98 -2.85
N VAL A 208 -64.75 58.31 -2.99
CA VAL A 208 -65.15 59.25 -1.93
C VAL A 208 -66.67 59.09 -1.68
N CYS A 209 -67.08 59.07 -0.41
CA CYS A 209 -68.48 58.83 -0.02
C CYS A 209 -69.45 59.83 -0.67
N GLY A 210 -69.08 61.12 -0.69
CA GLY A 210 -69.78 62.19 -1.41
C GLY A 210 -71.13 62.61 -0.80
N SER A 211 -71.61 61.90 0.23
CA SER A 211 -72.86 62.21 0.91
C SER A 211 -72.80 63.58 1.59
N PRO A 212 -73.88 64.39 1.58
CA PRO A 212 -73.93 65.66 2.29
C PRO A 212 -73.73 65.43 3.79
N LEU A 213 -72.75 66.10 4.38
CA LEU A 213 -72.50 66.10 5.82
C LEU A 213 -73.66 66.81 6.52
N SER A 214 -73.84 66.57 7.83
CA SER A 214 -74.93 67.15 8.64
C SER A 214 -75.03 68.69 8.62
N CYS A 215 -74.01 69.39 8.13
CA CYS A 215 -74.01 70.85 7.95
C CYS A 215 -74.66 71.34 6.65
N GLY A 216 -75.12 70.45 5.75
CA GLY A 216 -75.83 70.78 4.50
C GLY A 216 -74.96 71.38 3.37
N ASN A 217 -73.84 72.02 3.70
CA ASN A 217 -73.00 72.76 2.75
C ASN A 217 -71.70 72.05 2.34
N HIS A 218 -71.36 70.91 2.95
CA HIS A 218 -70.12 70.19 2.65
C HIS A 218 -70.41 68.70 2.42
N THR A 219 -69.71 68.09 1.46
CA THR A 219 -69.81 66.66 1.18
C THR A 219 -68.72 65.88 1.93
N CYS A 220 -69.00 64.61 2.19
CA CYS A 220 -68.06 63.73 2.88
C CYS A 220 -66.87 63.41 1.98
N GLU A 221 -65.68 63.92 2.34
CA GLU A 221 -64.41 63.68 1.64
C GLU A 221 -63.74 62.34 2.04
N VAL A 222 -64.36 61.57 2.96
CA VAL A 222 -63.82 60.29 3.42
C VAL A 222 -64.04 59.22 2.35
N VAL A 223 -62.96 58.52 2.00
CA VAL A 223 -62.97 57.37 1.10
C VAL A 223 -63.78 56.25 1.76
N CYS A 224 -64.75 55.68 1.01
CA CYS A 224 -65.68 54.62 1.38
C CYS A 224 -65.54 54.08 2.82
N HIS A 225 -66.43 54.51 3.71
CA HIS A 225 -66.47 54.03 5.09
C HIS A 225 -67.78 53.28 5.38
N ASP A 226 -67.76 52.43 6.40
CA ASP A 226 -68.96 51.80 6.96
C ASP A 226 -69.64 52.78 7.95
N GLY A 227 -70.98 52.87 7.96
CA GLY A 227 -71.73 53.69 8.92
C GLY A 227 -72.01 55.16 8.52
N VAL A 228 -72.51 55.95 9.48
CA VAL A 228 -72.93 57.36 9.30
C VAL A 228 -71.71 58.28 9.11
N CYS A 229 -71.79 59.25 8.19
CA CYS A 229 -70.69 60.17 7.93
C CYS A 229 -70.31 61.00 9.17
N PRO A 230 -69.00 61.22 9.43
CA PRO A 230 -68.56 62.01 10.58
C PRO A 230 -69.08 63.46 10.50
N PRO A 231 -69.31 64.14 11.65
CA PRO A 231 -69.76 65.53 11.64
C PRO A 231 -68.76 66.44 10.95
N CYS A 232 -69.25 67.55 10.39
CA CYS A 232 -68.42 68.44 9.59
C CYS A 232 -67.22 68.96 10.41
N PRO A 233 -65.96 68.69 10.02
CA PRO A 233 -64.77 69.16 10.76
C PRO A 233 -64.67 70.68 10.79
N ARG A 234 -65.39 71.33 9.87
CA ARG A 234 -65.54 72.77 9.71
C ARG A 234 -66.61 73.42 10.60
N SER A 235 -67.40 72.63 11.33
CA SER A 235 -68.45 73.09 12.26
C SER A 235 -68.02 73.10 13.74
N VAL A 236 -66.83 72.57 14.05
CA VAL A 236 -66.22 72.59 15.38
C VAL A 236 -65.38 73.87 15.52
N SER A 237 -65.35 74.50 16.71
CA SER A 237 -64.67 75.77 16.99
C SER A 237 -63.26 75.86 16.37
N ARG A 238 -63.03 76.81 15.46
CA ARG A 238 -61.76 76.95 14.74
C ARG A 238 -60.84 77.92 15.46
N GLY A 239 -59.55 77.59 15.57
CA GLY A 239 -58.54 78.48 16.14
C GLY A 239 -57.80 79.29 15.06
N CYS A 240 -57.12 80.38 15.44
CA CYS A 240 -56.10 81.01 14.59
C CYS A 240 -55.09 79.96 14.09
N PRO A 241 -54.35 80.22 13.00
CA PRO A 241 -53.26 79.33 12.57
C PRO A 241 -52.24 79.02 13.68
N CYS A 242 -52.12 79.89 14.69
CA CYS A 242 -51.30 79.72 15.90
C CYS A 242 -51.96 78.93 17.04
N GLY A 243 -53.27 78.66 17.02
CA GLY A 243 -54.05 78.02 18.08
C GLY A 243 -54.39 78.90 19.30
N LYS A 244 -53.85 80.12 19.42
CA LYS A 244 -54.03 81.02 20.58
C LYS A 244 -55.43 81.64 20.70
N THR A 245 -56.08 81.98 19.60
CA THR A 245 -57.43 82.57 19.59
C THR A 245 -58.44 81.58 19.02
N LYS A 246 -59.51 81.25 19.75
CA LYS A 246 -60.61 80.39 19.27
C LYS A 246 -61.77 81.25 18.82
N SER A 247 -62.30 81.00 17.62
CA SER A 247 -63.47 81.69 17.08
C SER A 247 -64.55 80.68 16.65
N SER A 248 -65.80 80.97 17.00
CA SER A 248 -66.98 80.20 16.62
C SER A 248 -67.63 80.84 15.38
N LEU A 249 -66.95 80.76 14.24
CA LEU A 249 -67.51 81.23 12.97
C LEU A 249 -68.27 80.09 12.26
N PRO A 250 -69.35 80.40 11.51
CA PRO A 250 -70.06 79.42 10.71
C PRO A 250 -69.13 78.79 9.65
N CYS A 251 -69.49 77.59 9.18
CA CYS A 251 -68.59 76.76 8.38
C CYS A 251 -68.14 77.37 7.03
N THR A 252 -68.77 78.47 6.61
CA THR A 252 -68.57 79.26 5.40
C THR A 252 -67.56 80.40 5.52
N GLU A 253 -67.15 80.78 6.74
CA GLU A 253 -66.22 81.90 6.96
C GLU A 253 -64.82 81.42 7.39
N GLU A 254 -63.79 82.14 6.95
CA GLU A 254 -62.39 81.84 7.25
C GLU A 254 -61.90 82.59 8.50
N VAL A 255 -61.05 81.93 9.31
CA VAL A 255 -60.44 82.56 10.49
C VAL A 255 -59.18 83.34 10.10
N SER A 256 -59.16 84.64 10.40
CA SER A 256 -58.02 85.54 10.16
C SER A 256 -56.82 85.24 11.09
N PRO A 257 -55.56 85.51 10.67
CA PRO A 257 -54.41 85.45 11.56
C PRO A 257 -54.55 86.46 12.71
N CYS A 258 -54.24 86.06 13.96
CA CYS A 258 -54.49 86.91 15.14
C CYS A 258 -53.49 88.08 15.33
N GLY A 259 -52.47 88.18 14.49
CA GLY A 259 -51.45 89.25 14.56
C GLY A 259 -50.34 89.04 15.60
N ASP A 260 -50.52 88.13 16.57
CA ASP A 260 -49.53 87.82 17.62
C ASP A 260 -48.35 86.97 17.13
N THR A 261 -47.28 86.89 17.93
CA THR A 261 -46.12 86.00 17.69
C THR A 261 -46.57 84.53 17.66
N CYS A 262 -46.20 83.84 16.59
CA CYS A 262 -46.63 82.48 16.27
C CYS A 262 -46.25 81.47 17.37
N GLU A 263 -45.04 81.58 17.95
CA GLU A 263 -44.49 80.73 19.03
C GLU A 263 -44.51 79.21 18.78
N ARG A 264 -44.96 78.77 17.61
CA ARG A 264 -44.95 77.37 17.20
C ARG A 264 -43.52 76.84 17.20
N PRO A 265 -43.30 75.61 17.69
CA PRO A 265 -41.98 74.98 17.63
C PRO A 265 -41.56 74.85 16.17
N LEU A 266 -40.38 75.37 15.84
CA LEU A 266 -39.74 75.21 14.54
C LEU A 266 -39.38 73.73 14.33
N SER A 267 -39.13 73.32 13.10
CA SER A 267 -38.77 71.92 12.76
C SER A 267 -37.55 71.37 13.50
N CYS A 268 -36.72 72.24 14.11
CA CYS A 268 -35.60 71.83 14.96
C CYS A 268 -36.02 71.39 16.37
N GLY A 269 -37.29 71.54 16.78
CA GLY A 269 -37.85 71.08 18.05
C GLY A 269 -37.35 71.80 19.32
N LYS A 270 -36.31 72.65 19.22
CA LYS A 270 -35.70 73.38 20.34
C LYS A 270 -35.99 74.88 20.34
N HIS A 271 -36.36 75.46 19.20
CA HIS A 271 -36.57 76.90 19.05
C HIS A 271 -38.00 77.19 18.56
N THR A 272 -38.57 78.31 19.01
CA THR A 272 -39.93 78.75 18.66
C THR A 272 -39.90 79.82 17.56
N CYS A 273 -40.96 79.90 16.77
CA CYS A 273 -41.09 80.87 15.69
C CYS A 273 -41.34 82.29 16.25
N SER A 274 -40.43 83.22 15.93
CA SER A 274 -40.50 84.63 16.35
C SER A 274 -41.26 85.54 15.38
N MET A 275 -41.91 84.98 14.35
CA MET A 275 -42.69 85.75 13.38
C MET A 275 -44.12 85.96 13.85
N ARG A 276 -44.78 87.03 13.36
CA ARG A 276 -46.23 87.23 13.53
C ARG A 276 -47.00 86.05 12.91
N CYS A 277 -48.19 85.77 13.43
CA CYS A 277 -49.03 84.66 13.00
C CYS A 277 -49.20 84.69 11.47
N HIS A 278 -48.64 83.69 10.80
CA HIS A 278 -48.62 83.58 9.35
C HIS A 278 -49.35 82.30 8.91
N ARG A 279 -49.83 82.26 7.66
CA ARG A 279 -50.41 81.06 7.07
C ARG A 279 -49.29 80.27 6.39
N GLY A 280 -49.03 79.03 6.83
CA GLY A 280 -47.97 78.16 6.31
C GLY A 280 -47.06 77.56 7.40
N SER A 281 -46.14 76.68 7.01
CA SER A 281 -45.09 76.16 7.90
C SER A 281 -44.08 77.25 8.26
N CYS A 282 -43.64 77.32 9.52
CA CYS A 282 -42.66 78.29 9.98
C CYS A 282 -41.32 78.17 9.21
N GLU A 283 -40.64 79.31 8.96
CA GLU A 283 -39.35 79.35 8.26
C GLU A 283 -38.25 78.55 8.98
N THR A 284 -37.14 78.26 8.30
CA THR A 284 -36.01 77.52 8.88
C THR A 284 -35.35 78.30 10.03
N CYS A 285 -34.88 77.59 11.05
CA CYS A 285 -34.26 78.22 12.22
C CYS A 285 -32.93 78.92 11.84
N ARG A 286 -32.86 80.24 12.09
CA ARG A 286 -31.68 81.09 11.82
C ARG A 286 -30.74 81.27 13.03
N GLN A 287 -31.05 80.66 14.17
CA GLN A 287 -30.19 80.73 15.36
C GLN A 287 -28.90 79.91 15.16
N GLU A 288 -27.77 80.47 15.57
CA GLU A 288 -26.48 79.78 15.55
C GLU A 288 -26.35 78.86 16.75
N VAL A 289 -26.03 77.59 16.49
CA VAL A 289 -25.82 76.57 17.52
C VAL A 289 -24.49 75.89 17.30
N GLU A 290 -23.80 75.55 18.39
CA GLU A 290 -22.57 74.76 18.31
C GLU A 290 -22.92 73.33 17.90
N LYS A 291 -22.46 72.91 16.72
CA LYS A 291 -22.70 71.56 16.20
C LYS A 291 -21.40 70.79 16.08
N TRP A 292 -21.48 69.54 16.51
CA TRP A 292 -20.47 68.53 16.21
C TRP A 292 -20.56 68.16 14.74
N CYS A 293 -19.39 68.01 14.11
CA CYS A 293 -19.29 67.42 12.78
C CYS A 293 -19.91 66.01 12.81
N ARG A 294 -20.51 65.56 11.71
CA ARG A 294 -21.06 64.20 11.59
C ARG A 294 -20.05 63.08 11.93
N CYS A 295 -18.75 63.34 11.84
CA CYS A 295 -17.69 62.41 12.25
C CYS A 295 -17.25 62.54 13.73
N GLY A 296 -17.82 63.47 14.49
CA GLY A 296 -17.53 63.72 15.90
C GLY A 296 -16.20 64.44 16.20
N ARG A 297 -15.38 64.74 15.18
CA ARG A 297 -13.99 65.19 15.37
C ARG A 297 -13.79 66.71 15.50
N TYR A 298 -14.74 67.51 15.03
CA TYR A 298 -14.63 68.98 15.02
C TYR A 298 -15.96 69.61 15.46
N ARG A 299 -15.92 70.77 16.11
CA ARG A 299 -17.09 71.57 16.49
C ARG A 299 -17.00 72.97 15.90
N ARG A 300 -18.12 73.52 15.43
CA ARG A 300 -18.21 74.88 14.87
C ARG A 300 -19.61 75.46 15.10
N LEU A 301 -19.68 76.77 15.31
CA LEU A 301 -20.94 77.53 15.33
C LEU A 301 -21.51 77.58 13.91
N MET A 302 -22.73 77.07 13.74
CA MET A 302 -23.42 76.98 12.46
C MET A 302 -24.93 77.23 12.65
N PRO A 303 -25.64 77.73 11.63
CA PRO A 303 -27.10 77.87 11.67
C PRO A 303 -27.79 76.54 11.98
N CYS A 304 -28.80 76.56 12.85
CA CYS A 304 -29.49 75.37 13.38
C CYS A 304 -30.08 74.45 12.29
N HIS A 305 -30.46 74.96 11.12
CA HIS A 305 -30.95 74.13 10.02
C HIS A 305 -29.85 73.40 9.22
N LYS A 306 -28.57 73.81 9.32
CA LYS A 306 -27.48 73.28 8.47
C LYS A 306 -26.66 72.23 9.22
N GLU A 307 -26.37 71.10 8.58
CA GLU A 307 -25.50 70.06 9.13
C GLU A 307 -24.01 70.41 8.91
N TYR A 308 -23.13 70.04 9.85
CA TYR A 308 -21.69 70.26 9.71
C TYR A 308 -20.99 69.00 9.18
N LEU A 309 -20.40 69.11 7.99
CA LEU A 309 -19.58 68.08 7.33
C LEU A 309 -18.15 68.61 7.15
N CYS A 310 -17.15 67.85 7.60
CA CYS A 310 -15.73 68.19 7.43
C CYS A 310 -15.14 67.62 6.12
N GLU A 311 -14.03 68.19 5.64
CA GLU A 311 -13.35 67.67 4.45
C GLU A 311 -12.30 66.59 4.74
N SER A 312 -12.11 66.24 6.03
CA SER A 312 -11.12 65.26 6.45
C SER A 312 -11.46 63.86 5.94
N LYS A 313 -10.46 63.18 5.36
CA LYS A 313 -10.56 61.77 4.92
C LYS A 313 -10.55 60.87 6.15
N CYS A 314 -11.35 59.80 6.13
CA CYS A 314 -11.42 58.87 7.25
C CYS A 314 -10.15 57.99 7.35
N PRO A 315 -9.43 57.96 8.50
CA PRO A 315 -8.24 57.12 8.65
C PRO A 315 -8.56 55.65 8.97
N GLN A 316 -9.82 55.30 9.22
CA GLN A 316 -10.22 53.95 9.61
C GLN A 316 -10.09 52.96 8.45
N THR A 317 -9.52 51.79 8.74
CA THR A 317 -9.53 50.64 7.83
C THR A 317 -10.95 50.09 7.76
N ARG A 318 -11.42 49.78 6.54
CA ARG A 318 -12.73 49.15 6.34
C ARG A 318 -12.72 47.76 7.00
N THR A 319 -13.90 47.16 7.19
CA THR A 319 -14.07 45.81 7.76
C THR A 319 -13.24 44.70 7.09
N CYS A 320 -12.74 44.93 5.87
CA CYS A 320 -11.79 44.02 5.21
C CYS A 320 -10.33 44.12 5.71
N GLN A 321 -10.02 45.03 6.65
CA GLN A 321 -8.71 45.32 7.26
C GLN A 321 -7.57 45.70 6.29
N ARG A 322 -7.78 45.61 4.97
CA ARG A 322 -6.76 45.87 3.95
C ARG A 322 -6.92 47.23 3.25
N HIS A 323 -8.13 47.80 3.23
CA HIS A 323 -8.42 49.03 2.48
C HIS A 323 -8.90 50.15 3.41
N GLN A 324 -8.31 51.33 3.29
CA GLN A 324 -8.66 52.52 4.08
C GLN A 324 -9.88 53.26 3.50
N CYS A 325 -10.70 53.86 4.37
CA CYS A 325 -11.89 54.59 3.95
C CYS A 325 -11.55 55.97 3.34
N ARG A 326 -11.57 56.10 2.01
CA ARG A 326 -11.26 57.36 1.31
C ARG A 326 -12.39 58.42 1.31
N ARG A 327 -13.50 58.23 2.04
CA ARG A 327 -14.64 59.18 2.07
C ARG A 327 -14.33 60.38 2.97
N LYS A 328 -14.72 61.58 2.53
CA LYS A 328 -14.73 62.80 3.34
C LYS A 328 -15.91 62.75 4.33
N CYS A 329 -15.67 63.00 5.63
CA CYS A 329 -16.66 62.94 6.71
C CYS A 329 -17.46 61.62 6.83
N CYS A 330 -16.85 60.57 7.40
CA CYS A 330 -17.53 59.28 7.64
C CYS A 330 -18.07 59.18 9.09
N PRO A 331 -19.33 58.72 9.32
CA PRO A 331 -19.92 58.58 10.66
C PRO A 331 -19.45 57.32 11.42
N GLY A 332 -18.24 56.82 11.17
CA GLY A 332 -17.70 55.60 11.80
C GLY A 332 -18.20 54.27 11.20
N ASN A 333 -19.43 54.21 10.69
CA ASN A 333 -19.95 53.00 10.02
C ASN A 333 -19.60 52.99 8.52
N CYS A 334 -18.38 52.55 8.19
CA CYS A 334 -17.92 52.45 6.80
C CYS A 334 -18.60 51.27 6.08
N PRO A 335 -19.20 51.48 4.90
CA PRO A 335 -19.81 50.39 4.13
C PRO A 335 -18.77 49.33 3.68
N PRO A 336 -19.23 48.10 3.37
CA PRO A 336 -18.36 47.00 2.93
C PRO A 336 -17.49 47.37 1.73
N CYS A 337 -16.33 46.71 1.60
CA CYS A 337 -15.43 47.00 0.50
C CYS A 337 -15.94 46.43 -0.84
N ASP A 338 -16.06 47.31 -1.81
CA ASP A 338 -16.49 47.14 -3.19
C ASP A 338 -15.38 46.65 -4.14
N GLN A 339 -14.14 46.57 -3.68
CA GLN A 339 -13.03 46.06 -4.47
C GLN A 339 -13.05 44.53 -4.53
N SER A 340 -12.62 43.95 -5.66
CA SER A 340 -12.47 42.50 -5.81
C SER A 340 -11.36 41.95 -4.92
N CYS A 341 -11.54 40.74 -4.40
CA CYS A 341 -10.58 40.12 -3.48
C CYS A 341 -9.25 39.79 -4.18
N GLY A 342 -9.29 39.21 -5.38
CA GLY A 342 -8.13 38.95 -6.24
C GLY A 342 -7.13 37.90 -5.71
N ARG A 343 -7.32 37.37 -4.50
CA ARG A 343 -6.47 36.32 -3.92
C ARG A 343 -6.62 35.02 -4.71
N THR A 344 -5.52 34.30 -4.89
CA THR A 344 -5.52 32.96 -5.48
C THR A 344 -6.29 32.01 -4.56
N LEU A 345 -7.31 31.34 -5.11
CA LEU A 345 -8.14 30.39 -4.38
C LEU A 345 -7.32 29.14 -4.01
N GLY A 346 -7.84 28.33 -3.08
CA GLY A 346 -7.20 27.07 -2.66
C GLY A 346 -6.94 26.07 -3.80
N CYS A 347 -7.59 26.25 -4.96
CA CYS A 347 -7.35 25.46 -6.17
C CYS A 347 -6.09 25.87 -6.96
N ARG A 348 -5.42 26.98 -6.61
CA ARG A 348 -4.24 27.57 -7.27
C ARG A 348 -4.39 27.96 -8.75
N ASN A 349 -5.45 27.53 -9.42
CA ASN A 349 -5.74 27.84 -10.83
C ASN A 349 -6.63 29.08 -11.01
N HIS A 350 -7.46 29.42 -10.01
CA HIS A 350 -8.43 30.52 -10.12
C HIS A 350 -8.22 31.62 -9.07
N LYS A 351 -8.53 32.87 -9.44
CA LYS A 351 -8.54 34.03 -8.54
C LYS A 351 -9.95 34.27 -7.99
N CYS A 352 -10.06 34.73 -6.76
CA CYS A 352 -11.35 34.98 -6.09
C CYS A 352 -12.15 36.07 -6.81
N PRO A 353 -13.34 35.76 -7.40
CA PRO A 353 -14.19 36.74 -8.08
C PRO A 353 -15.04 37.57 -7.11
N SER A 354 -15.08 37.19 -5.83
CA SER A 354 -15.90 37.84 -4.81
C SER A 354 -15.40 39.25 -4.47
N SER A 355 -16.32 40.11 -4.03
CA SER A 355 -15.98 41.35 -3.32
C SER A 355 -15.12 41.05 -2.09
N CYS A 356 -14.34 42.03 -1.67
CA CYS A 356 -13.37 41.88 -0.59
C CYS A 356 -14.08 41.48 0.71
N HIS A 357 -13.79 40.27 1.18
CA HIS A 357 -14.40 39.66 2.34
C HIS A 357 -13.35 39.45 3.45
N PRO A 358 -13.78 39.39 4.72
CA PRO A 358 -12.91 38.99 5.83
C PRO A 358 -12.62 37.47 5.76
N GLY A 359 -11.43 37.04 6.17
CA GLY A 359 -11.05 35.62 6.26
C GLY A 359 -10.50 34.97 4.98
N SER A 360 -10.52 33.63 4.96
CA SER A 360 -10.09 32.81 3.80
C SER A 360 -11.11 32.90 2.66
N CYS A 361 -10.64 32.85 1.41
CA CYS A 361 -11.53 32.90 0.26
C CYS A 361 -12.49 31.72 0.20
N TYR A 362 -13.70 31.99 -0.30
CA TYR A 362 -14.69 30.95 -0.57
C TYR A 362 -14.10 29.88 -1.51
N PRO A 363 -14.49 28.61 -1.35
CA PRO A 363 -14.05 27.54 -2.23
C PRO A 363 -14.43 27.85 -3.69
N CYS A 364 -13.63 27.33 -4.62
CA CYS A 364 -13.84 27.56 -6.05
C CYS A 364 -15.22 27.03 -6.49
N PRO A 365 -16.04 27.84 -7.19
CA PRO A 365 -17.35 27.41 -7.67
C PRO A 365 -17.26 26.41 -8.83
N GLU A 366 -16.12 26.37 -9.51
CA GLU A 366 -15.85 25.41 -10.59
C GLU A 366 -15.72 23.99 -10.02
N SER A 367 -16.50 23.08 -10.57
CA SER A 367 -16.53 21.67 -10.20
C SER A 367 -16.02 20.83 -11.35
N VAL A 368 -15.06 19.95 -11.07
CA VAL A 368 -14.50 19.02 -12.06
C VAL A 368 -15.18 17.67 -11.88
N TRP A 369 -15.50 17.02 -13.00
CA TRP A 369 -16.19 15.73 -13.04
C TRP A 369 -15.19 14.59 -13.26
N LEU A 370 -15.23 13.54 -12.42
CA LEU A 370 -14.11 12.59 -12.31
C LEU A 370 -14.31 11.18 -12.94
N CYS A 371 -15.47 10.77 -13.48
CA CYS A 371 -15.52 9.47 -14.15
C CYS A 371 -15.01 9.56 -15.59
N ALA A 372 -13.93 8.84 -15.87
CA ALA A 372 -13.42 8.63 -17.23
C ALA A 372 -14.44 7.93 -18.17
N CYS A 373 -15.48 7.31 -17.60
CA CYS A 373 -16.55 6.62 -18.30
C CYS A 373 -17.72 7.52 -18.73
N GLY A 374 -17.85 8.73 -18.17
CA GLY A 374 -19.01 9.60 -18.32
C GLY A 374 -20.31 9.13 -17.64
N GLY A 375 -20.45 7.85 -17.26
CA GLY A 375 -21.70 7.27 -16.75
C GLY A 375 -22.04 7.55 -15.27
N ALA A 376 -21.05 7.86 -14.42
CA ALA A 376 -21.29 8.26 -13.03
C ALA A 376 -20.59 9.59 -12.75
N VAL A 377 -21.37 10.60 -12.40
CA VAL A 377 -20.91 11.98 -12.36
C VAL A 377 -20.75 12.40 -10.89
N LEU A 378 -19.52 12.55 -10.40
CA LEU A 378 -19.22 13.15 -9.10
C LEU A 378 -18.63 14.54 -9.31
N ALA A 379 -19.36 15.57 -8.89
CA ALA A 379 -18.85 16.94 -8.82
C ALA A 379 -17.87 17.04 -7.65
N VAL A 380 -16.58 17.27 -7.94
CA VAL A 380 -15.62 17.67 -6.90
C VAL A 380 -15.23 19.13 -7.08
N PRO A 381 -15.11 19.92 -6.00
CA PRO A 381 -14.60 21.27 -6.08
C PRO A 381 -13.19 21.29 -6.68
N CYS A 382 -12.94 22.23 -7.61
CA CYS A 382 -11.65 22.43 -8.27
C CYS A 382 -10.48 22.45 -7.24
N GLY A 383 -9.42 21.70 -7.52
CA GLY A 383 -8.25 21.55 -6.63
C GLY A 383 -8.31 20.36 -5.65
N ARG A 384 -9.44 19.65 -5.53
CA ARG A 384 -9.56 18.39 -4.77
C ARG A 384 -9.54 17.12 -5.63
N GLU A 385 -9.28 17.27 -6.93
CA GLU A 385 -9.21 16.19 -7.91
C GLU A 385 -8.15 15.11 -7.58
N ARG A 386 -7.01 15.51 -7.00
CA ARG A 386 -5.94 14.57 -6.62
C ARG A 386 -6.16 13.87 -5.27
N SER A 387 -6.97 14.45 -4.39
CA SER A 387 -7.18 13.95 -3.02
C SER A 387 -8.50 13.19 -2.87
N THR A 388 -9.50 13.46 -3.72
CA THR A 388 -10.81 12.82 -3.65
C THR A 388 -10.82 11.58 -4.54
N LYS A 389 -10.89 10.39 -3.94
CA LYS A 389 -11.01 9.13 -4.68
C LYS A 389 -12.34 9.12 -5.47
N PRO A 390 -12.34 8.88 -6.80
CA PRO A 390 -13.57 8.79 -7.57
C PRO A 390 -14.50 7.70 -7.03
N PRO A 391 -15.83 7.85 -7.15
CA PRO A 391 -16.77 6.82 -6.72
C PRO A 391 -16.62 5.57 -7.60
N ARG A 392 -16.94 4.40 -7.03
CA ARG A 392 -17.00 3.14 -7.81
C ARG A 392 -18.21 3.21 -8.75
N CYS A 393 -17.94 3.48 -10.03
CA CYS A 393 -18.97 3.46 -11.05
C CYS A 393 -19.50 2.02 -11.25
N LYS A 394 -20.82 1.87 -11.34
CA LYS A 394 -21.49 0.57 -11.55
C LYS A 394 -21.68 0.22 -13.02
N GLU A 395 -21.47 1.18 -13.92
CA GLU A 395 -21.56 0.99 -15.37
C GLU A 395 -20.42 0.11 -15.90
N THR A 396 -20.69 -0.54 -17.03
CA THR A 396 -19.70 -1.31 -17.79
C THR A 396 -18.64 -0.38 -18.39
N CYS A 397 -17.39 -0.86 -18.43
CA CYS A 397 -16.27 -0.09 -18.96
C CYS A 397 -16.40 0.06 -20.48
N ARG A 398 -16.45 1.30 -20.98
CA ARG A 398 -16.53 1.64 -22.43
C ARG A 398 -15.17 1.85 -23.11
N ARG A 399 -14.07 1.48 -22.44
CA ARG A 399 -12.73 1.68 -23.02
C ARG A 399 -12.47 0.63 -24.11
N PRO A 400 -11.95 1.02 -25.29
CA PRO A 400 -11.67 0.09 -26.38
C PRO A 400 -10.62 -0.96 -25.97
N SER A 401 -10.67 -2.14 -26.59
CA SER A 401 -9.69 -3.20 -26.34
C SER A 401 -8.31 -2.77 -26.83
N SER A 402 -7.29 -3.13 -26.06
CA SER A 402 -5.86 -2.86 -26.31
C SER A 402 -5.11 -4.10 -26.83
N CYS A 403 -5.85 -5.17 -27.13
CA CYS A 403 -5.39 -6.49 -27.58
C CYS A 403 -6.09 -6.86 -28.90
N HIS A 404 -5.66 -7.94 -29.55
CA HIS A 404 -6.25 -8.45 -30.80
C HIS A 404 -7.74 -8.84 -30.72
N HIS A 405 -8.33 -8.92 -29.53
CA HIS A 405 -9.74 -9.24 -29.35
C HIS A 405 -10.65 -8.03 -29.64
N PRO A 406 -11.71 -8.18 -30.47
CA PRO A 406 -12.63 -7.09 -30.81
C PRO A 406 -13.54 -6.67 -29.64
N LEU A 407 -13.83 -7.58 -28.71
CA LEU A 407 -14.67 -7.36 -27.53
C LEU A 407 -13.94 -7.85 -26.29
N ARG A 408 -13.71 -6.95 -25.34
CA ARG A 408 -13.11 -7.27 -24.04
C ARG A 408 -14.16 -7.86 -23.10
N GLU A 409 -13.73 -8.72 -22.16
CA GLU A 409 -14.60 -9.19 -21.06
C GLU A 409 -15.24 -8.00 -20.32
N GLU A 410 -16.56 -8.11 -20.12
CA GLU A 410 -17.36 -7.10 -19.45
C GLU A 410 -16.89 -6.95 -18.00
N HIS A 411 -16.39 -5.76 -17.67
CA HIS A 411 -15.99 -5.41 -16.31
C HIS A 411 -16.52 -4.03 -15.95
N ARG A 412 -16.73 -3.81 -14.64
CA ARG A 412 -17.19 -2.53 -14.11
C ARG A 412 -16.12 -1.46 -14.29
N CYS A 413 -16.55 -0.22 -14.50
CA CYS A 413 -15.66 0.92 -14.58
C CYS A 413 -14.80 1.06 -13.31
N HIS A 414 -13.50 1.30 -13.50
CA HIS A 414 -12.52 1.39 -12.42
C HIS A 414 -11.58 2.60 -12.64
N PRO A 415 -11.00 3.15 -11.56
CA PRO A 415 -9.94 4.13 -11.67
C PRO A 415 -8.61 3.43 -11.99
N GLY A 416 -8.05 3.61 -13.18
CA GLY A 416 -6.74 3.06 -13.58
C GLY A 416 -6.71 2.38 -14.96
N PRO A 417 -5.66 1.61 -15.30
CA PRO A 417 -5.59 0.77 -16.50
C PRO A 417 -6.50 -0.47 -16.40
N CYS A 418 -7.08 -0.89 -17.52
CA CYS A 418 -8.06 -1.99 -17.55
C CYS A 418 -7.45 -3.34 -17.13
N PRO A 419 -8.21 -4.24 -16.47
CA PRO A 419 -7.73 -5.54 -15.98
C PRO A 419 -7.33 -6.46 -17.13
N PRO A 420 -6.18 -7.18 -17.08
CA PRO A 420 -5.63 -7.91 -18.22
C PRO A 420 -6.64 -8.89 -18.85
N CYS A 421 -6.54 -9.05 -20.18
CA CYS A 421 -7.44 -9.92 -20.94
C CYS A 421 -7.23 -11.39 -20.56
N ARG A 422 -8.30 -12.09 -20.18
CA ARG A 422 -8.28 -13.53 -19.84
C ARG A 422 -8.77 -14.43 -20.96
N GLN A 423 -9.21 -13.84 -22.08
CA GLN A 423 -9.63 -14.61 -23.24
C GLN A 423 -8.47 -15.46 -23.78
N PRO A 424 -8.75 -16.66 -24.29
CA PRO A 424 -7.73 -17.48 -24.94
C PRO A 424 -7.09 -16.71 -26.09
N CYS A 425 -5.78 -16.81 -26.21
CA CYS A 425 -5.06 -16.19 -27.33
C CYS A 425 -5.44 -16.89 -28.66
N LEU A 426 -5.11 -16.25 -29.79
CA LEU A 426 -5.34 -16.77 -31.13
C LEU A 426 -4.66 -18.13 -31.37
N PRO A 427 -5.12 -18.89 -32.39
CA PRO A 427 -4.41 -20.06 -32.90
C PRO A 427 -2.95 -19.76 -33.23
N LEU A 428 -2.07 -20.71 -32.93
CA LEU A 428 -0.63 -20.56 -33.15
C LEU A 428 -0.32 -20.42 -34.66
N PRO A 429 0.54 -19.48 -35.08
CA PRO A 429 0.97 -19.39 -36.46
C PRO A 429 1.62 -20.72 -36.91
N GLY A 430 1.05 -21.38 -37.92
CA GLY A 430 1.58 -22.65 -38.46
C GLY A 430 0.91 -23.94 -37.97
N CYS A 431 -0.10 -23.87 -37.09
CA CYS A 431 -0.96 -25.03 -36.78
C CYS A 431 -2.39 -24.60 -36.42
N SER A 432 -3.35 -25.52 -36.51
CA SER A 432 -4.76 -25.25 -36.17
C SER A 432 -5.03 -25.24 -34.65
N HIS A 433 -3.99 -25.37 -33.82
CA HIS A 433 -4.13 -25.46 -32.37
C HIS A 433 -4.17 -24.09 -31.69
N THR A 434 -5.08 -23.93 -30.74
CA THR A 434 -5.21 -22.73 -29.90
C THR A 434 -4.09 -22.64 -28.88
N CYS A 435 -3.57 -21.43 -28.66
CA CYS A 435 -2.59 -21.18 -27.61
C CYS A 435 -3.16 -21.56 -26.23
N PRO A 436 -2.45 -22.34 -25.39
CA PRO A 436 -2.93 -22.73 -24.06
C PRO A 436 -2.86 -21.57 -23.04
N GLN A 437 -2.27 -20.44 -23.40
CA GLN A 437 -2.15 -19.25 -22.54
C GLN A 437 -3.27 -18.25 -22.83
N SER A 438 -3.69 -17.53 -21.79
CA SER A 438 -4.53 -16.34 -21.92
C SER A 438 -3.79 -15.25 -22.70
N CYS A 439 -4.53 -14.33 -23.32
CA CYS A 439 -4.00 -13.21 -24.10
C CYS A 439 -2.75 -12.56 -23.48
N HIS A 440 -1.62 -12.66 -24.18
CA HIS A 440 -0.29 -12.25 -23.72
C HIS A 440 0.26 -11.04 -24.50
N ASP A 441 -0.62 -10.23 -25.09
CA ASP A 441 -0.29 -8.99 -25.80
C ASP A 441 0.11 -7.85 -24.86
N GLU A 442 -0.43 -7.84 -23.63
CA GLU A 442 -0.30 -6.71 -22.70
C GLU A 442 0.27 -7.15 -21.34
N VAL A 443 1.40 -7.87 -21.37
CA VAL A 443 2.09 -8.38 -20.17
C VAL A 443 3.04 -7.32 -19.61
N LEU A 444 2.95 -7.05 -18.30
CA LEU A 444 3.86 -6.16 -17.57
C LEU A 444 5.18 -6.90 -17.30
N VAL A 445 6.21 -6.58 -18.07
CA VAL A 445 7.56 -7.14 -17.89
C VAL A 445 8.40 -6.14 -17.12
N ARG A 446 9.13 -6.61 -16.09
CA ARG A 446 10.07 -5.77 -15.33
C ARG A 446 11.21 -5.35 -16.24
N SER A 447 11.46 -4.04 -16.37
CA SER A 447 12.60 -3.55 -17.13
C SER A 447 13.89 -3.86 -16.36
N GLN A 448 14.94 -4.23 -17.10
CA GLN A 448 16.26 -4.45 -16.51
C GLN A 448 16.73 -3.12 -15.93
N GLN A 449 16.88 -3.07 -14.60
CA GLN A 449 17.37 -1.88 -13.92
C GLN A 449 18.85 -1.74 -14.27
N VAL A 450 19.18 -0.72 -15.06
CA VAL A 450 20.57 -0.34 -15.33
C VAL A 450 21.20 0.04 -13.99
N GLN A 451 22.40 -0.47 -13.70
CA GLN A 451 23.16 -0.04 -12.52
C GLN A 451 23.51 1.44 -12.70
N LEU A 452 22.92 2.28 -11.85
CA LEU A 452 23.18 3.72 -11.82
C LEU A 452 24.53 3.96 -11.14
N ALA A 453 25.34 4.87 -11.70
CA ALA A 453 26.71 5.10 -11.26
C ALA A 453 26.78 5.87 -9.92
N GLY A 454 25.66 6.39 -9.42
CA GLY A 454 25.61 7.03 -8.10
C GLY A 454 24.21 7.07 -7.46
N PRO A 455 24.13 7.35 -6.14
CA PRO A 455 22.88 7.38 -5.37
C PRO A 455 21.86 8.47 -5.75
N TRP A 456 22.24 9.40 -6.63
CA TRP A 456 21.46 10.60 -6.97
C TRP A 456 20.80 10.54 -8.34
N GLU A 457 21.16 9.57 -9.19
CA GLU A 457 20.54 9.41 -10.50
C GLU A 457 19.24 8.61 -10.38
N GLN A 458 18.17 9.09 -11.02
CA GLN A 458 16.91 8.36 -11.10
C GLN A 458 16.89 7.53 -12.41
N PRO A 459 16.39 6.28 -12.39
CA PRO A 459 16.24 5.50 -13.61
C PRO A 459 15.36 6.25 -14.62
N SER A 460 15.87 6.44 -15.84
CA SER A 460 15.13 7.10 -16.93
C SER A 460 13.97 6.26 -17.49
N ALA A 461 13.98 4.94 -17.23
CA ALA A 461 12.96 4.01 -17.70
C ALA A 461 12.05 3.54 -16.55
N PRO A 462 10.73 3.42 -16.79
CA PRO A 462 9.81 2.88 -15.79
C PRO A 462 10.15 1.42 -15.47
N ALA A 463 10.01 1.05 -14.19
CA ALA A 463 10.36 -0.29 -13.67
C ALA A 463 9.59 -1.45 -14.33
N PHE A 464 8.44 -1.17 -14.95
CA PHE A 464 7.63 -2.14 -15.68
C PHE A 464 7.20 -1.56 -17.03
N VAL A 465 7.38 -2.33 -18.09
CA VAL A 465 7.00 -1.97 -19.46
C VAL A 465 6.03 -3.03 -19.98
N LYS A 466 4.96 -2.59 -20.64
CA LYS A 466 4.01 -3.51 -21.31
C LYS A 466 4.63 -3.99 -22.62
N LYS A 467 4.74 -5.30 -22.81
CA LYS A 467 5.24 -5.93 -24.05
C LYS A 467 4.38 -7.14 -24.39
N ALA A 468 4.18 -7.38 -25.68
CA ALA A 468 3.60 -8.62 -26.18
C ALA A 468 4.65 -9.73 -26.11
N LEU A 469 4.31 -10.86 -25.47
CA LEU A 469 5.18 -12.03 -25.44
C LEU A 469 4.93 -12.91 -26.69
N PRO A 470 5.92 -13.68 -27.16
CA PRO A 470 5.66 -14.68 -28.20
C PRO A 470 4.83 -15.83 -27.65
N CYS A 471 3.97 -16.43 -28.49
CA CYS A 471 3.23 -17.63 -28.10
C CYS A 471 4.21 -18.80 -27.86
N PRO A 472 3.97 -19.66 -26.85
CA PRO A 472 4.79 -20.86 -26.64
C PRO A 472 4.60 -21.87 -27.79
N PRO A 473 5.60 -22.73 -28.06
CA PRO A 473 5.50 -23.77 -29.09
C PRO A 473 4.35 -24.75 -28.80
N CYS A 474 3.68 -25.23 -29.86
CA CYS A 474 2.56 -26.15 -29.73
C CYS A 474 2.99 -27.51 -29.15
N GLN A 475 2.43 -27.91 -28.01
CA GLN A 475 2.68 -29.21 -27.37
C GLN A 475 1.55 -30.23 -27.59
N VAL A 476 0.57 -29.91 -28.44
CA VAL A 476 -0.54 -30.85 -28.71
C VAL A 476 0.01 -32.09 -29.40
N PRO A 477 -0.25 -33.31 -28.88
CA PRO A 477 0.21 -34.56 -29.48
C PRO A 477 -0.54 -34.83 -30.79
N ILE A 478 0.19 -34.97 -31.88
CA ILE A 478 -0.32 -35.39 -33.19
C ILE A 478 0.19 -36.80 -33.48
N PRO A 479 -0.65 -37.73 -33.96
CA PRO A 479 -0.19 -39.04 -34.41
C PRO A 479 0.77 -38.87 -35.60
N THR A 480 2.05 -39.16 -35.37
CA THR A 480 3.11 -39.06 -36.39
C THR A 480 3.73 -40.43 -36.58
N SER A 481 4.06 -40.81 -37.83
CA SER A 481 4.81 -42.04 -38.10
C SER A 481 6.32 -41.79 -38.01
N CYS A 482 7.08 -42.80 -37.58
CA CYS A 482 8.54 -42.71 -37.56
C CYS A 482 9.13 -42.65 -39.00
N PHE A 483 10.42 -42.33 -39.16
CA PHE A 483 11.07 -42.17 -40.47
C PHE A 483 10.82 -43.34 -41.45
N GLY A 484 10.89 -44.56 -40.93
CA GLY A 484 10.64 -45.82 -41.65
C GLY A 484 9.24 -46.41 -41.49
N GLU A 485 8.26 -45.66 -40.98
CA GLU A 485 6.85 -46.09 -40.83
C GLU A 485 6.65 -47.36 -39.97
N HIS A 486 7.60 -47.68 -39.08
CA HIS A 486 7.53 -48.82 -38.18
C HIS A 486 6.45 -48.71 -37.09
N GLU A 487 6.18 -47.50 -36.60
CA GLU A 487 5.17 -47.22 -35.58
C GLU A 487 4.64 -45.78 -35.64
N VAL A 488 3.43 -45.57 -35.13
CA VAL A 488 2.78 -44.27 -35.00
C VAL A 488 2.75 -43.89 -33.53
N SER A 489 3.40 -42.78 -33.17
CA SER A 489 3.48 -42.30 -31.79
C SER A 489 3.00 -40.85 -31.69
N PRO A 490 2.37 -40.44 -30.57
CA PRO A 490 1.97 -39.06 -30.36
C PRO A 490 3.20 -38.15 -30.17
N VAL A 491 3.49 -37.31 -31.16
CA VAL A 491 4.59 -36.32 -31.11
C VAL A 491 4.01 -34.91 -30.99
N SER A 492 4.68 -34.04 -30.22
CA SER A 492 4.28 -32.63 -30.07
C SER A 492 4.27 -31.89 -31.41
N CYS A 493 3.15 -31.22 -31.71
CA CYS A 493 2.92 -30.48 -32.96
C CYS A 493 4.04 -29.50 -33.35
N HIS A 494 4.72 -28.83 -32.42
CA HIS A 494 5.85 -27.95 -32.76
C HIS A 494 7.02 -28.68 -33.42
N GLY A 495 7.27 -29.93 -33.01
CA GLY A 495 8.33 -30.75 -33.56
C GLY A 495 7.92 -31.45 -34.87
N HIS A 496 7.20 -30.75 -35.75
CA HIS A 496 6.78 -31.27 -37.07
C HIS A 496 7.96 -31.98 -37.73
N GLY A 497 7.90 -33.31 -37.77
CA GLY A 497 8.98 -34.15 -38.27
C GLY A 497 8.74 -35.61 -37.91
N ARG A 498 9.01 -36.51 -38.87
CA ARG A 498 9.11 -37.94 -38.59
C ARG A 498 10.18 -38.15 -37.50
N PHE A 499 9.97 -39.05 -36.56
CA PHE A 499 10.90 -39.31 -35.46
C PHE A 499 11.64 -40.65 -35.65
N SER A 500 12.78 -40.83 -34.98
CA SER A 500 13.45 -42.13 -34.90
C SER A 500 12.73 -42.99 -33.84
N CYS A 501 12.24 -44.16 -34.24
CA CYS A 501 11.63 -45.13 -33.31
C CYS A 501 12.66 -45.99 -32.57
N GLY A 502 13.97 -45.70 -32.68
CA GLY A 502 15.06 -46.46 -32.02
C GLY A 502 15.29 -47.88 -32.59
N ARG A 503 14.48 -48.34 -33.56
CA ARG A 503 14.67 -49.64 -34.22
C ARG A 503 15.83 -49.55 -35.23
N PRO A 504 16.62 -50.63 -35.40
CA PRO A 504 17.69 -50.64 -36.40
C PRO A 504 17.12 -50.52 -37.82
N CYS A 505 17.80 -49.74 -38.67
CA CYS A 505 17.38 -49.41 -40.04
C CYS A 505 17.25 -50.66 -40.95
N GLY A 506 18.11 -51.67 -40.78
CA GLY A 506 17.98 -52.97 -41.46
C GLY A 506 18.25 -52.98 -42.97
N ARG A 507 18.51 -51.83 -43.61
CA ARG A 507 18.88 -51.75 -45.03
C ARG A 507 20.24 -52.40 -45.29
N PRO A 508 20.42 -53.17 -46.38
CA PRO A 508 21.71 -53.76 -46.74
C PRO A 508 22.73 -52.66 -47.07
N LEU A 509 23.93 -52.77 -46.51
CA LEU A 509 25.05 -51.87 -46.80
C LEU A 509 25.67 -52.22 -48.16
N THR A 510 26.44 -51.30 -48.73
CA THR A 510 27.13 -51.46 -50.04
C THR A 510 28.07 -52.66 -50.10
N CYS A 511 28.49 -53.21 -48.95
CA CYS A 511 29.30 -54.43 -48.88
C CYS A 511 28.51 -55.74 -49.14
N GLY A 512 27.17 -55.67 -49.24
CA GLY A 512 26.29 -56.80 -49.55
C GLY A 512 26.13 -57.87 -48.47
N ASN A 513 27.02 -57.91 -47.47
CA ASN A 513 27.02 -58.91 -46.41
C ASN A 513 26.52 -58.39 -45.04
N HIS A 514 26.43 -57.08 -44.84
CA HIS A 514 26.01 -56.48 -43.57
C HIS A 514 24.83 -55.53 -43.76
N THR A 515 24.00 -55.39 -42.72
CA THR A 515 22.83 -54.50 -42.66
C THR A 515 23.07 -53.33 -41.71
N CYS A 516 22.50 -52.17 -42.02
CA CYS A 516 22.63 -50.96 -41.21
C CYS A 516 22.09 -51.15 -39.79
N ARG A 517 22.97 -50.99 -38.78
CA ARG A 517 22.64 -51.11 -37.35
C ARG A 517 22.19 -49.78 -36.71
N ARG A 518 22.22 -48.67 -37.46
CA ARG A 518 21.78 -47.36 -36.94
C ARG A 518 20.31 -47.36 -36.63
N GLU A 519 19.95 -46.61 -35.60
CA GLU A 519 18.55 -46.30 -35.31
C GLU A 519 17.89 -45.64 -36.51
N CYS A 520 16.57 -45.83 -36.63
CA CYS A 520 15.74 -45.34 -37.72
C CYS A 520 16.03 -43.86 -38.06
N HIS A 521 16.70 -43.63 -39.18
CA HIS A 521 17.12 -42.29 -39.62
C HIS A 521 16.53 -41.96 -40.99
N LEU A 522 16.47 -40.66 -41.30
CA LEU A 522 16.05 -40.18 -42.61
C LEU A 522 17.12 -40.51 -43.67
N VAL A 523 16.70 -41.03 -44.82
CA VAL A 523 17.56 -41.29 -45.98
C VAL A 523 17.03 -40.48 -47.15
N GLU A 524 17.59 -39.29 -47.38
CA GLU A 524 17.27 -38.46 -48.55
C GLU A 524 18.33 -38.67 -49.64
N GLY A 525 17.95 -39.34 -50.74
CA GLY A 525 18.89 -39.72 -51.81
C GLY A 525 19.79 -40.89 -51.40
N GLY A 526 20.06 -41.80 -52.34
CA GLY A 526 20.76 -43.06 -52.09
C GLY A 526 22.05 -42.92 -51.27
N ASP A 527 22.27 -43.88 -50.37
CA ASP A 527 23.49 -44.15 -49.60
C ASP A 527 23.90 -43.15 -48.50
N GLN A 528 23.03 -42.98 -47.49
CA GLN A 528 23.41 -42.38 -46.19
C GLN A 528 23.36 -43.39 -45.02
N CYS A 529 23.31 -44.69 -45.30
CA CYS A 529 23.54 -45.73 -44.29
C CYS A 529 25.05 -45.90 -44.05
N ASP A 530 25.47 -46.28 -42.83
CA ASP A 530 26.89 -46.37 -42.47
C ASP A 530 27.69 -47.28 -43.41
N THR A 531 28.90 -46.86 -43.78
CA THR A 531 29.83 -47.72 -44.52
C THR A 531 30.30 -48.85 -43.60
N CYS A 532 30.38 -50.07 -44.14
CA CYS A 532 30.86 -51.23 -43.38
C CYS A 532 32.33 -51.06 -42.97
N GLU A 533 32.58 -50.73 -41.70
CA GLU A 533 33.93 -50.67 -41.11
C GLU A 533 34.39 -52.03 -40.53
N GLU A 534 33.56 -53.07 -40.60
CA GLU A 534 33.91 -54.40 -40.10
C GLU A 534 34.94 -55.10 -41.01
N GLY A 535 35.94 -55.74 -40.38
CA GLY A 535 37.01 -56.48 -41.05
C GLY A 535 36.55 -57.81 -41.67
N CYS A 536 37.28 -58.30 -42.67
CA CYS A 536 36.91 -59.54 -43.36
C CYS A 536 37.01 -60.78 -42.44
N SER A 537 35.86 -61.46 -42.22
CA SER A 537 35.75 -62.65 -41.36
C SER A 537 35.95 -63.98 -42.09
N LYS A 538 36.36 -63.97 -43.36
CA LYS A 538 36.58 -65.21 -44.13
C LYS A 538 37.91 -65.88 -43.70
N PRO A 539 37.92 -67.19 -43.41
CA PRO A 539 39.14 -67.90 -43.03
C PRO A 539 40.14 -67.99 -44.19
N ARG A 540 41.43 -67.81 -43.89
CA ARG A 540 42.55 -67.96 -44.85
C ARG A 540 42.90 -69.46 -45.07
N PRO A 541 43.64 -69.83 -46.13
CA PRO A 541 44.00 -71.22 -46.44
C PRO A 541 44.74 -71.95 -45.29
N PRO A 542 44.67 -73.30 -45.20
CA PRO A 542 45.26 -74.07 -44.10
C PRO A 542 46.78 -73.87 -44.02
N GLY A 543 47.26 -73.42 -42.85
CA GLY A 543 48.68 -73.13 -42.57
C GLY A 543 48.99 -71.68 -42.22
N CYS A 544 48.06 -70.74 -42.45
CA CYS A 544 48.19 -69.35 -42.01
C CYS A 544 47.22 -69.05 -40.84
N PRO A 545 47.72 -68.89 -39.60
CA PRO A 545 46.86 -68.57 -38.45
C PRO A 545 46.45 -67.09 -38.37
N HIS A 546 46.74 -66.28 -39.38
CA HIS A 546 46.51 -64.82 -39.34
C HIS A 546 45.13 -64.42 -39.89
N PRO A 547 44.38 -63.55 -39.19
CA PRO A 547 43.14 -62.95 -39.70
C PRO A 547 43.41 -61.94 -40.83
N CYS A 548 42.43 -61.73 -41.71
CA CYS A 548 42.55 -60.76 -42.79
C CYS A 548 42.42 -59.32 -42.23
N LEU A 549 43.44 -58.48 -42.46
CA LEU A 549 43.45 -57.08 -42.00
C LEU A 549 42.74 -56.11 -42.96
N GLY A 550 42.15 -56.62 -44.06
CA GLY A 550 41.41 -55.79 -45.02
C GLY A 550 39.97 -55.52 -44.57
N PRO A 551 39.38 -54.37 -44.97
CA PRO A 551 37.94 -54.13 -44.80
C PRO A 551 37.13 -55.19 -45.54
N CYS A 552 35.87 -55.38 -45.13
CA CYS A 552 34.97 -56.33 -45.78
C CYS A 552 34.92 -56.11 -47.29
N HIS A 553 35.36 -57.12 -48.05
CA HIS A 553 35.48 -57.05 -49.50
C HIS A 553 34.74 -58.22 -50.16
N PRO A 554 34.20 -58.03 -51.37
CA PRO A 554 33.76 -59.15 -52.20
C PRO A 554 34.97 -59.97 -52.68
N GLY A 555 34.89 -61.31 -52.70
CA GLY A 555 35.96 -62.21 -53.19
C GLY A 555 36.86 -62.90 -52.14
N ASN A 556 38.00 -63.46 -52.59
CA ASN A 556 39.02 -64.18 -51.80
C ASN A 556 40.08 -63.23 -51.19
N CYS A 557 40.68 -63.59 -50.05
CA CYS A 557 41.63 -62.72 -49.33
C CYS A 557 43.05 -62.69 -49.95
N PRO A 558 43.77 -61.55 -49.92
CA PRO A 558 45.15 -61.41 -50.43
C PRO A 558 46.21 -62.17 -49.59
N PRO A 559 47.40 -62.50 -50.13
CA PRO A 559 48.45 -63.28 -49.46
C PRO A 559 48.96 -62.63 -48.16
N CYS A 560 49.48 -63.46 -47.23
CA CYS A 560 49.85 -63.01 -45.88
C CYS A 560 51.28 -62.47 -45.81
N SER A 561 51.47 -61.20 -45.41
CA SER A 561 52.77 -60.57 -45.19
C SER A 561 53.30 -60.66 -43.75
N GLN A 562 52.56 -61.30 -42.84
CA GLN A 562 52.91 -61.38 -41.42
C GLN A 562 54.03 -62.40 -41.14
N THR A 563 54.83 -62.15 -40.11
CA THR A 563 55.87 -63.06 -39.62
C THR A 563 55.36 -63.93 -38.47
N LEU A 564 55.60 -65.24 -38.55
CA LEU A 564 55.35 -66.21 -37.50
C LEU A 564 56.51 -66.24 -36.51
N ARG A 565 56.18 -66.31 -35.23
CA ARG A 565 57.14 -66.45 -34.13
C ARG A 565 57.28 -67.92 -33.77
N GLN A 566 58.45 -68.50 -34.00
CA GLN A 566 58.76 -69.87 -33.61
C GLN A 566 59.86 -69.88 -32.55
N ARG A 567 59.73 -70.70 -31.51
CA ARG A 567 60.78 -70.84 -30.49
C ARG A 567 61.93 -71.66 -31.04
N CYS A 568 63.15 -71.22 -30.78
CA CYS A 568 64.35 -71.99 -31.06
C CYS A 568 64.38 -73.29 -30.24
N HIS A 569 65.15 -74.30 -30.67
CA HIS A 569 65.39 -75.54 -29.90
C HIS A 569 65.92 -75.31 -28.48
N CYS A 570 66.66 -74.22 -28.23
CA CYS A 570 67.10 -73.84 -26.88
C CYS A 570 65.97 -73.27 -26.00
N ARG A 571 64.78 -73.00 -26.58
CA ARG A 571 63.58 -72.36 -25.99
C ARG A 571 63.76 -70.93 -25.45
N ILE A 572 64.98 -70.38 -25.50
CA ILE A 572 65.30 -69.03 -25.03
C ILE A 572 65.09 -67.99 -26.13
N THR A 573 65.62 -68.22 -27.33
CA THR A 573 65.51 -67.27 -28.44
C THR A 573 64.25 -67.55 -29.25
N VAL A 574 63.51 -66.51 -29.62
CA VAL A 574 62.36 -66.59 -30.54
C VAL A 574 62.84 -66.16 -31.92
N LEU A 575 62.58 -66.98 -32.93
CA LEU A 575 62.92 -66.74 -34.33
C LEU A 575 61.68 -66.21 -35.05
N PHE A 576 61.88 -65.21 -35.90
CA PHE A 576 60.82 -64.55 -36.68
C PHE A 576 60.96 -64.99 -38.13
N LEU A 577 59.98 -65.75 -38.63
CA LEU A 577 59.98 -66.35 -39.96
C LEU A 577 58.78 -65.84 -40.75
N GLU A 578 58.93 -65.43 -42.01
CA GLU A 578 57.81 -64.99 -42.84
C GLU A 578 56.80 -66.12 -43.05
N CYS A 579 55.51 -65.84 -42.84
CA CYS A 579 54.45 -66.86 -42.89
C CYS A 579 54.40 -67.58 -44.23
N THR A 580 54.57 -66.86 -45.34
CA THR A 580 54.63 -67.40 -46.71
C THR A 580 55.80 -68.36 -46.89
N LYS A 581 57.01 -67.96 -46.49
CA LYS A 581 58.22 -68.78 -46.59
C LYS A 581 58.17 -70.02 -45.72
N LEU A 582 57.50 -69.98 -44.57
CA LEU A 582 57.33 -71.14 -43.70
C LEU A 582 56.23 -72.11 -44.21
N THR A 583 55.13 -71.58 -44.76
CA THR A 583 54.06 -72.42 -45.36
C THR A 583 54.47 -73.07 -46.67
N SER A 584 55.48 -72.51 -47.37
CA SER A 584 55.97 -73.05 -48.63
C SER A 584 57.26 -73.88 -48.54
N ALA A 585 57.90 -74.03 -47.36
CA ALA A 585 59.21 -74.70 -47.21
C ALA A 585 59.16 -76.17 -46.74
N ASP A 586 60.22 -76.93 -47.04
CA ASP A 586 60.43 -78.34 -46.65
C ASP A 586 60.89 -78.55 -45.19
N GLU A 587 60.75 -79.78 -44.68
CA GLU A 587 60.89 -80.09 -43.25
C GLU A 587 62.32 -79.93 -42.67
N GLN A 588 63.37 -80.28 -43.43
CA GLN A 588 64.76 -80.05 -43.00
C GLN A 588 65.11 -78.56 -42.90
N THR A 589 64.57 -77.76 -43.82
CA THR A 589 64.73 -76.31 -43.85
C THR A 589 64.02 -75.67 -42.65
N LYS A 590 62.87 -76.21 -42.22
CA LYS A 590 62.19 -75.79 -40.98
C LYS A 590 62.99 -76.09 -39.71
N VAL A 591 63.70 -77.23 -39.64
CA VAL A 591 64.52 -77.59 -38.46
C VAL A 591 65.74 -76.68 -38.32
N ALA A 592 66.41 -76.35 -39.43
CA ALA A 592 67.53 -75.40 -39.46
C ALA A 592 67.09 -73.96 -39.18
N MET A 593 65.94 -73.54 -39.73
CA MET A 593 65.30 -72.26 -39.37
C MET A 593 64.82 -72.21 -37.91
N GLY A 594 64.89 -73.34 -37.18
CA GLY A 594 64.54 -73.49 -35.76
C GLY A 594 65.73 -73.47 -34.78
N SER A 595 66.98 -73.32 -35.22
CA SER A 595 68.17 -73.24 -34.34
C SER A 595 68.78 -71.83 -34.32
N CYS A 596 69.27 -71.39 -33.15
CA CYS A 596 69.89 -70.06 -32.99
C CYS A 596 71.42 -70.04 -33.17
N ASN A 597 72.02 -71.18 -33.54
CA ASN A 597 73.46 -71.37 -33.76
C ASN A 597 74.40 -70.96 -32.61
N ASN A 598 73.90 -70.76 -31.38
CA ASN A 598 74.69 -70.43 -30.19
C ASN A 598 75.00 -71.65 -29.31
N GLN A 599 75.99 -71.53 -28.41
CA GLN A 599 76.30 -72.54 -27.39
C GLN A 599 75.10 -72.78 -26.46
N CYS A 600 74.85 -74.04 -26.12
CA CYS A 600 73.69 -74.48 -25.38
C CYS A 600 73.66 -73.84 -23.97
N PRO A 601 72.58 -73.13 -23.61
CA PRO A 601 72.47 -72.43 -22.34
C PRO A 601 72.20 -73.35 -21.15
N LYS A 602 71.93 -74.65 -21.37
CA LYS A 602 71.61 -75.60 -20.30
C LYS A 602 72.80 -75.83 -19.38
N GLN A 603 72.53 -75.78 -18.08
CA GLN A 603 73.48 -75.96 -17.00
C GLN A 603 73.43 -77.41 -16.53
N LEU A 604 74.59 -78.05 -16.39
CA LEU A 604 74.74 -79.36 -15.79
C LEU A 604 74.46 -79.28 -14.29
N SER A 605 74.15 -80.42 -13.66
CA SER A 605 73.90 -80.57 -12.22
C SER A 605 74.98 -79.98 -11.31
N CYS A 606 76.23 -79.89 -11.78
CA CYS A 606 77.34 -79.26 -11.07
C CYS A 606 77.33 -77.71 -11.08
N GLY A 607 76.34 -77.08 -11.74
CA GLY A 607 76.27 -75.63 -11.88
C GLY A 607 77.13 -75.03 -13.01
N HIS A 608 77.64 -75.84 -13.95
CA HIS A 608 78.42 -75.36 -15.11
C HIS A 608 77.67 -75.55 -16.45
N ARG A 609 77.96 -74.73 -17.47
CA ARG A 609 77.20 -74.69 -18.75
C ARG A 609 77.68 -75.74 -19.77
N CYS A 610 76.75 -76.30 -20.56
CA CYS A 610 77.03 -77.25 -21.64
C CYS A 610 77.83 -76.60 -22.79
N LYS A 611 78.78 -77.34 -23.38
CA LYS A 611 79.68 -76.79 -24.41
C LYS A 611 79.20 -76.95 -25.88
N LEU A 612 78.14 -77.72 -26.16
CA LEU A 612 77.62 -78.02 -27.51
C LEU A 612 76.76 -76.87 -28.11
N VAL A 613 76.65 -76.77 -29.45
CA VAL A 613 75.77 -75.81 -30.15
C VAL A 613 74.29 -76.23 -30.01
N CYS A 614 73.37 -75.27 -30.05
CA CYS A 614 71.93 -75.47 -29.88
C CYS A 614 71.38 -76.64 -30.73
N HIS A 615 71.02 -77.72 -30.05
CA HIS A 615 70.57 -78.97 -30.65
C HIS A 615 69.17 -79.35 -30.12
N PRO A 616 68.40 -80.13 -30.88
CA PRO A 616 67.23 -80.82 -30.34
C PRO A 616 67.70 -81.91 -29.35
N GLY A 617 67.27 -81.88 -28.08
CA GLY A 617 67.55 -82.92 -27.08
C GLY A 617 68.05 -82.48 -25.67
N VAL A 618 68.54 -83.45 -24.87
CA VAL A 618 69.08 -83.30 -23.48
C VAL A 618 70.62 -83.33 -23.48
N CYS A 619 71.29 -82.63 -22.54
CA CYS A 619 72.75 -82.51 -22.47
C CYS A 619 73.39 -83.55 -21.51
N GLU A 620 74.65 -83.96 -21.73
CA GLU A 620 75.37 -84.98 -20.92
C GLU A 620 76.15 -84.41 -19.69
N GLU A 621 76.18 -85.14 -18.57
CA GLU A 621 76.47 -84.66 -17.19
C GLU A 621 77.87 -85.02 -16.62
N LYS A 622 78.99 -84.52 -17.19
CA LYS A 622 80.34 -84.66 -16.58
C LYS A 622 81.08 -83.32 -16.53
N CYS A 623 81.57 -82.94 -15.34
CA CYS A 623 81.97 -81.57 -15.02
C CYS A 623 83.36 -81.46 -14.36
N GLN A 624 84.30 -80.71 -14.93
CA GLN A 624 85.74 -80.74 -14.59
C GLN A 624 86.30 -79.40 -14.03
N GLN A 625 85.49 -78.55 -13.39
CA GLN A 625 85.88 -77.19 -12.97
C GLN A 625 86.40 -77.14 -11.50
N LYS A 626 87.33 -76.21 -11.13
CA LYS A 626 87.94 -76.08 -9.78
C LYS A 626 87.30 -74.95 -8.92
N VAL A 627 87.14 -75.12 -7.60
CA VAL A 627 86.43 -74.23 -6.63
C VAL A 627 87.19 -73.98 -5.29
N LYS A 628 86.85 -72.91 -4.54
CA LYS A 628 87.54 -72.40 -3.31
C LYS A 628 86.64 -72.43 -2.05
N VAL A 629 87.08 -72.95 -0.89
CA VAL A 629 86.30 -73.09 0.37
C VAL A 629 86.93 -72.30 1.56
N ARG A 630 86.12 -71.72 2.47
CA ARG A 630 86.52 -70.80 3.59
C ARG A 630 85.96 -71.19 4.98
N CYS A 631 86.52 -70.65 6.08
CA CYS A 631 86.02 -70.84 7.45
C CYS A 631 84.81 -69.95 7.84
N PRO A 632 84.00 -70.28 8.89
CA PRO A 632 82.75 -69.57 9.26
C PRO A 632 82.89 -68.08 9.58
N CYS A 633 84.02 -67.69 10.17
CA CYS A 633 84.38 -66.31 10.48
C CYS A 633 85.06 -65.58 9.29
N LYS A 634 85.13 -66.25 8.12
CA LYS A 634 85.61 -65.75 6.82
C LYS A 634 87.09 -65.33 6.74
N ARG A 635 87.90 -65.67 7.75
CA ARG A 635 89.33 -65.30 7.84
C ARG A 635 90.30 -66.23 7.06
N ILE A 636 89.99 -67.52 6.80
CA ILE A 636 90.90 -68.53 6.19
C ILE A 636 90.31 -69.16 4.88
N LYS A 637 91.13 -69.57 3.87
CA LYS A 637 90.71 -70.08 2.52
C LYS A 637 91.61 -71.20 1.89
N LYS A 638 91.06 -72.23 1.20
CA LYS A 638 91.74 -73.34 0.42
C LYS A 638 90.99 -73.78 -0.89
N GLU A 639 91.58 -74.58 -1.82
CA GLU A 639 91.07 -74.94 -3.20
C GLU A 639 90.86 -76.46 -3.49
N PHE A 640 89.77 -76.85 -4.20
CA PHE A 640 89.37 -78.24 -4.57
C PHE A 640 88.58 -78.35 -5.92
N PRO A 641 88.56 -79.49 -6.67
CA PRO A 641 87.66 -79.72 -7.82
C PRO A 641 86.16 -79.70 -7.47
N CYS A 642 85.27 -79.33 -8.40
CA CYS A 642 83.83 -79.16 -8.15
C CYS A 642 83.16 -80.45 -7.65
N CYS A 643 83.62 -81.62 -8.08
CA CYS A 643 83.17 -82.92 -7.58
C CYS A 643 83.64 -83.25 -6.14
N GLN A 644 84.52 -82.45 -5.52
CA GLN A 644 85.15 -82.71 -4.20
C GLN A 644 84.98 -81.56 -3.18
N ALA A 645 84.07 -80.63 -3.41
CA ALA A 645 83.99 -79.33 -2.69
C ALA A 645 83.39 -79.34 -1.26
N HIS A 646 83.13 -80.50 -0.64
CA HIS A 646 82.33 -80.62 0.59
C HIS A 646 83.11 -80.55 1.94
N GLN A 647 84.40 -80.21 1.99
CA GLN A 647 85.20 -80.18 3.25
C GLN A 647 85.29 -78.78 3.91
N CYS A 648 85.00 -78.63 5.22
CA CYS A 648 84.96 -77.34 5.97
C CYS A 648 86.25 -76.98 6.76
N VAL A 649 86.48 -75.68 7.03
CA VAL A 649 87.68 -75.12 7.74
C VAL A 649 87.28 -74.41 9.07
N PRO A 650 87.89 -74.67 10.26
CA PRO A 650 87.53 -74.06 11.58
C PRO A 650 88.13 -72.67 11.89
N CYS A 651 87.67 -71.97 12.96
CA CYS A 651 88.06 -70.59 13.38
C CYS A 651 88.88 -70.49 14.69
N ASP A 652 89.74 -69.46 14.77
CA ASP A 652 90.80 -69.18 15.76
C ASP A 652 90.48 -68.05 16.78
N ASP A 653 91.21 -67.98 17.91
CA ASP A 653 90.91 -67.12 19.09
C ASP A 653 90.81 -65.62 18.80
N GLY A 654 91.64 -65.11 17.89
CA GLY A 654 91.59 -63.70 17.50
C GLY A 654 90.27 -63.29 16.84
N CYS A 655 89.50 -64.24 16.28
CA CYS A 655 88.18 -63.96 15.73
C CYS A 655 87.10 -63.82 16.80
N ARG A 656 87.30 -64.37 18.00
CA ARG A 656 86.33 -64.30 19.13
C ARG A 656 86.43 -62.98 19.89
N GLU A 657 87.63 -62.44 20.03
CA GLU A 657 87.90 -61.22 20.82
C GLU A 657 87.33 -59.96 20.17
N GLN A 658 87.37 -59.90 18.83
CA GLN A 658 86.85 -58.77 18.06
C GLN A 658 85.32 -58.67 18.12
N GLN A 659 84.60 -59.78 18.32
CA GLN A 659 83.16 -59.77 18.54
C GLN A 659 82.77 -59.23 19.93
N LYS A 660 83.60 -59.42 20.97
CA LYS A 660 83.30 -58.92 22.32
C LYS A 660 83.38 -57.40 22.44
N LYS A 661 84.37 -56.76 21.79
CA LYS A 661 84.51 -55.29 21.80
C LYS A 661 83.29 -54.56 21.21
N LEU A 662 82.75 -55.08 20.10
CA LEU A 662 81.56 -54.51 19.44
C LEU A 662 80.29 -54.57 20.31
N LEU A 663 80.20 -55.53 21.24
CA LEU A 663 79.06 -55.62 22.15
C LEU A 663 79.14 -54.59 23.29
N GLN A 664 80.35 -54.34 23.83
CA GLN A 664 80.56 -53.37 24.90
C GLN A 664 80.29 -51.92 24.47
N GLU A 665 80.65 -51.56 23.23
CA GLU A 665 80.36 -50.21 22.69
C GLU A 665 78.85 -49.94 22.61
N LYS A 666 78.06 -50.94 22.19
CA LYS A 666 76.59 -50.81 22.09
C LYS A 666 75.90 -50.63 23.45
N GLU A 667 76.39 -51.30 24.49
CA GLU A 667 75.83 -51.16 25.84
C GLU A 667 76.15 -49.80 26.49
N ALA A 668 77.22 -49.13 26.06
CA ALA A 668 77.57 -47.79 26.52
C ALA A 668 76.67 -46.72 25.89
N GLU A 669 76.36 -46.83 24.59
CA GLU A 669 75.41 -45.93 23.90
C GLU A 669 74.01 -45.99 24.52
N LEU A 670 73.53 -47.19 24.87
CA LEU A 670 72.20 -47.36 25.45
C LEU A 670 72.07 -46.67 26.82
N ARG A 671 73.13 -46.72 27.65
CA ARG A 671 73.13 -46.06 28.97
C ARG A 671 73.15 -44.54 28.86
N ALA A 672 73.92 -43.98 27.93
CA ALA A 672 73.94 -42.55 27.68
C ALA A 672 72.57 -42.00 27.23
N SER A 673 71.85 -42.77 26.40
CA SER A 673 70.48 -42.42 25.98
C SER A 673 69.49 -42.34 27.13
N GLN A 674 69.60 -43.22 28.14
CA GLN A 674 68.66 -43.26 29.27
C GLN A 674 68.88 -42.09 30.25
N GLU A 675 70.13 -41.68 30.46
CA GLU A 675 70.47 -40.53 31.32
C GLU A 675 69.98 -39.20 30.73
N GLU A 676 70.03 -39.04 29.39
CA GLU A 676 69.50 -37.84 28.72
C GLU A 676 67.98 -37.71 28.90
N GLU A 677 67.26 -38.84 28.86
CA GLU A 677 65.81 -38.86 29.00
C GLU A 677 65.35 -38.49 30.42
N GLN A 678 66.07 -38.97 31.45
CA GLN A 678 65.80 -38.62 32.85
C GLN A 678 66.01 -37.12 33.14
N ARG A 679 67.04 -36.51 32.56
CA ARG A 679 67.27 -35.06 32.68
C ARG A 679 66.11 -34.23 32.13
N LYS A 680 65.57 -34.60 30.96
CA LYS A 680 64.43 -33.90 30.33
C LYS A 680 63.19 -33.96 31.23
N LEU A 681 62.92 -35.12 31.84
CA LEU A 681 61.79 -35.28 32.75
C LEU A 681 61.90 -34.41 34.01
N GLN A 682 63.13 -34.26 34.54
CA GLN A 682 63.39 -33.44 35.71
C GLN A 682 63.21 -31.93 35.42
N GLU A 683 63.67 -31.47 34.25
CA GLU A 683 63.43 -30.09 33.77
C GLU A 683 61.92 -29.80 33.58
N GLU A 684 61.13 -30.76 33.09
CA GLU A 684 59.67 -30.62 32.97
C GLU A 684 58.97 -30.47 34.32
N LEU A 685 59.37 -31.26 35.33
CA LEU A 685 58.81 -31.19 36.68
C LEU A 685 59.08 -29.83 37.34
N GLU A 686 60.31 -29.31 37.23
CA GLU A 686 60.64 -27.97 37.75
C GLU A 686 59.87 -26.85 37.04
N ALA A 687 59.65 -26.99 35.73
CA ALA A 687 58.85 -26.05 34.93
C ALA A 687 57.35 -26.10 35.29
N PHE A 688 56.85 -27.24 35.76
CA PHE A 688 55.49 -27.39 36.27
C PHE A 688 55.33 -26.73 37.65
N GLU A 689 56.28 -26.92 38.55
CA GLU A 689 56.24 -26.37 39.91
C GLU A 689 56.30 -24.82 39.93
N LYS A 690 57.14 -24.23 39.06
CA LYS A 690 57.20 -22.77 38.86
C LYS A 690 55.88 -22.17 38.33
N ARG A 691 55.09 -22.95 37.59
CA ARG A 691 53.77 -22.52 37.09
C ARG A 691 52.70 -22.49 38.19
N GLN A 692 52.75 -23.38 39.18
CA GLN A 692 51.80 -23.35 40.30
C GLN A 692 52.05 -22.19 41.28
N GLN A 693 53.29 -21.77 41.51
CA GLN A 693 53.60 -20.74 42.52
C GLN A 693 53.17 -19.31 42.12
N ARG A 694 52.86 -19.04 40.84
CA ARG A 694 52.55 -17.67 40.34
C ARG A 694 51.05 -17.30 40.32
N GLY A 695 50.14 -18.17 40.77
CA GLY A 695 48.70 -17.91 40.76
C GLY A 695 48.00 -18.17 42.10
N GLY A 696 47.89 -17.17 42.99
CA GLY A 696 46.91 -17.23 44.09
C GLY A 696 47.18 -16.42 45.36
N ARG A 697 46.93 -15.10 45.35
CA ARG A 697 46.61 -14.31 46.56
C ARG A 697 45.44 -13.35 46.27
N ARG A 698 44.20 -13.80 46.47
CA ARG A 698 43.14 -13.05 47.19
C ARG A 698 41.84 -13.87 47.34
N SER A 699 41.51 -14.06 48.61
CA SER A 699 40.35 -14.72 49.23
C SER A 699 39.01 -14.03 48.93
N LYS A 700 37.90 -14.78 48.84
CA LYS A 700 36.80 -14.74 49.84
C LYS A 700 35.54 -15.56 49.47
N ARG A 701 35.17 -16.40 50.45
CA ARG A 701 33.81 -16.59 51.03
C ARG A 701 32.65 -17.16 50.19
N ARG A 702 32.16 -18.28 50.73
CA ARG A 702 30.75 -18.57 51.12
C ARG A 702 29.94 -19.46 50.16
N GLY A 703 29.41 -20.55 50.72
CA GLY A 703 28.14 -21.13 50.28
C GLY A 703 28.21 -22.57 49.78
N ARG A 704 27.99 -23.51 50.69
CA ARG A 704 27.73 -24.94 50.48
C ARG A 704 26.22 -25.14 50.21
N ARG A 705 25.87 -26.19 49.44
CA ARG A 705 24.54 -26.84 49.26
C ARG A 705 23.64 -26.10 48.26
N GLU A 706 22.95 -26.68 47.28
CA GLU A 706 22.29 -27.99 47.01
C GLU A 706 22.03 -27.94 45.46
N GLU A 707 22.21 -28.94 44.61
CA GLU A 707 21.38 -30.13 44.33
C GLU A 707 22.08 -30.91 43.19
N LEU A 708 22.24 -32.23 43.37
CA LEU A 708 22.61 -33.19 42.34
C LEU A 708 21.36 -34.03 42.08
N ASP A 709 20.75 -33.87 40.91
CA ASP A 709 19.97 -34.95 40.30
C ASP A 709 20.18 -34.94 38.78
N ASP A 710 20.07 -36.12 38.19
CA ASP A 710 20.23 -36.45 36.77
C ASP A 710 21.65 -36.54 36.20
N HIS A 711 22.38 -37.62 36.55
CA HIS A 711 23.18 -38.39 35.57
C HIS A 711 23.43 -39.86 36.01
N ALA A 712 22.38 -40.53 36.52
CA ALA A 712 22.41 -41.95 36.89
C ALA A 712 21.61 -42.85 35.92
N ARG A 713 21.70 -42.59 34.60
CA ARG A 713 20.92 -43.36 33.60
C ARG A 713 21.60 -43.62 32.25
N ALA A 714 22.93 -43.66 32.19
CA ALA A 714 23.66 -43.96 30.94
C ALA A 714 24.84 -44.96 31.09
N ALA A 715 24.82 -45.83 32.10
CA ALA A 715 25.88 -46.82 32.34
C ALA A 715 25.37 -48.25 32.57
N ALA A 716 24.26 -48.64 31.93
CA ALA A 716 23.64 -49.96 32.08
C ALA A 716 23.49 -50.79 30.77
N THR A 717 23.97 -50.31 29.63
CA THR A 717 23.71 -50.96 28.32
C THR A 717 24.93 -51.51 27.58
N TRP A 718 26.15 -51.41 28.13
CA TRP A 718 27.38 -51.80 27.41
C TRP A 718 28.11 -53.03 27.96
N ARG A 719 27.52 -53.80 28.89
CA ARG A 719 28.14 -55.01 29.48
C ARG A 719 27.26 -56.26 29.49
N ARG A 720 26.48 -56.51 28.43
CA ARG A 720 25.70 -57.76 28.29
C ARG A 720 25.65 -58.43 26.91
N TRP A 721 26.43 -58.01 25.91
CA TRP A 721 26.34 -58.60 24.55
C TRP A 721 27.67 -59.07 23.95
N ALA A 722 28.71 -59.33 24.76
CA ALA A 722 29.96 -59.93 24.28
C ALA A 722 30.39 -61.14 25.14
N THR A 723 29.45 -62.04 25.39
CA THR A 723 29.69 -63.42 25.83
C THR A 723 28.67 -64.34 25.16
N PHE A 724 28.88 -64.62 23.88
CA PHE A 724 28.35 -65.82 23.23
C PHE A 724 29.44 -66.37 22.29
N LEU A 725 30.41 -67.03 22.91
CA LEU A 725 31.06 -68.21 22.36
C LEU A 725 30.20 -69.40 22.81
N ILE A 726 29.69 -70.18 21.84
CA ILE A 726 29.49 -71.64 21.80
C ILE A 726 28.51 -71.92 20.64
N LEU A 727 29.07 -72.00 19.43
CA LEU A 727 28.98 -73.12 18.49
C LEU A 727 29.87 -72.85 17.28
#